data_AF-A0A3Q3BMH5-F1
#
_entry.id   AF-A0A3Q3BMH5-F1
#
_cell.length_a   1.000
_cell.length_b   1.000
_cell.length_c   1.000
_cell.angle_alpha   90.00
_cell.angle_beta   90.00
_cell.angle_gamma   90.00
#
_symmetry.space_group_name_H-M   'P 1'
#
loop_
_entity.id
_entity.type
_entity.pdbx_description
1 polymer ?
#
loop_
_entity_poly.entity_id
_entity_poly.type
_entity_poly.pdbx_seq_one_letter_code
_entity_poly.pdbx_strand_id
1 'polypeptide(L)'
;MVDSQYYLPNDIGISALDCSEAFRLLSPQEKMYAHYLSRASWYGGLVVLLQTSPESANIFVLLQRIFRKQTPAQLEQVATAAGLSSEEYQAFLVYAAGLYANMGNYKSFGDTKFIPNLPEDKLKALVWASQAFQEQPAEMEALWDSCSCLLYSLENRQKQLGLGDKGITTYFSGNCCLEDAELAQKFLDSKKLSAYNTRLFKKEDGGKACYEVRLASAVQKGQTAVKKAKTKGEMHFALVASVTKCPAQPLLKENLFVNVLQAYAANENQRKMLEEYTRSFTLGSIDAHKEGSRYWIKDKGPIVESYIGFIESYRDPFGSRGEFEGFVAVVNKAMSERFAKLVSSAEVLLPELPWPQEFEKDTFLKPDFTSLDVLTFAGSGIPAGINIPNYDDIRQTEGFKNVSLGNVLAVAYATQKEKLTFLEEGDKDLFIKWKGPSFEVQVGLHELLGHGSGKLFVQDDMGKFNFDQSKVINPETGEPVSSWYRGSETWDSKFSTIASSYEECRAECVGLYLCLNKQVLSIFGHEGQDADDVVYINWLSMVRAGLLGLEFYTPESKRWRQAHMQARFVILRVLLEAGEGLVGLEEVTGEDGKPDARITLDRSKIPTVGKNAIHRFLCKLQVFKSTADVEGGRAFYDKYSTVSDTGAHNFLRLRETVLLRKEARKMFVQANTRISGDSVELVEYEGSAAGLIRSFTERFQDDAEQLESGLLELSKQDAPCWC
;
A
#
# COMPACT_ATOMS: atom_id res chain seq x y z
N MET A 1 11.36 21.77 19.91
CA MET A 1 11.63 21.14 18.61
C MET A 1 10.73 19.92 18.50
N VAL A 2 10.03 19.78 17.37
CA VAL A 2 9.20 18.61 17.08
C VAL A 2 10.13 17.42 16.82
N ASP A 3 9.78 16.23 17.29
CA ASP A 3 10.54 15.01 16.97
C ASP A 3 10.49 14.77 15.45
N SER A 4 11.66 14.51 14.83
CA SER A 4 11.83 14.31 13.39
C SER A 4 11.06 13.11 12.83
N GLN A 5 10.45 12.29 13.68
CA GLN A 5 9.45 11.30 13.28
C GLN A 5 8.17 11.91 12.73
N TYR A 6 7.74 13.06 13.26
CA TYR A 6 6.43 13.65 13.01
C TYR A 6 6.45 14.89 12.11
N TYR A 7 7.54 15.12 11.38
CA TYR A 7 7.55 16.07 10.28
C TYR A 7 8.29 15.50 9.07
N LEU A 8 8.16 16.18 7.94
CA LEU A 8 8.91 15.88 6.70
C LEU A 8 10.04 16.91 6.57
N PRO A 9 11.30 16.48 6.39
CA PRO A 9 12.42 17.41 6.36
C PRO A 9 12.43 18.25 5.07
N ASN A 10 12.95 19.47 5.15
CA ASN A 10 12.92 20.43 4.03
C ASN A 10 13.65 19.94 2.77
N ASP A 11 14.65 19.08 2.95
CA ASP A 11 15.49 18.46 1.93
C ASP A 11 15.02 17.05 1.53
N ILE A 12 13.78 16.67 1.88
CA ILE A 12 13.18 15.40 1.46
C ILE A 12 13.29 15.23 -0.05
N GLY A 13 13.69 14.03 -0.50
CA GLY A 13 13.82 13.75 -1.93
C GLY A 13 12.46 13.76 -2.62
N ILE A 14 12.35 14.48 -3.73
CA ILE A 14 11.16 14.50 -4.58
C ILE A 14 11.62 14.23 -6.00
N SER A 15 10.88 13.42 -6.74
CA SER A 15 11.28 13.04 -8.09
C SER A 15 10.05 12.90 -8.98
N ALA A 16 10.16 13.36 -10.23
CA ALA A 16 9.11 13.18 -11.22
C ALA A 16 9.15 11.75 -11.78
N LEU A 17 7.99 11.12 -11.93
CA LEU A 17 7.87 9.88 -12.70
C LEU A 17 7.90 10.21 -14.19
N ASP A 18 8.80 9.58 -14.91
CA ASP A 18 8.86 9.69 -16.37
C ASP A 18 7.94 8.65 -17.01
N CYS A 19 6.99 9.12 -17.81
CA CYS A 19 6.12 8.31 -18.66
C CYS A 19 6.06 8.89 -20.08
N SER A 20 6.98 9.80 -20.43
CA SER A 20 6.94 10.59 -21.66
C SER A 20 7.05 9.71 -22.91
N GLU A 21 8.02 8.79 -22.94
CA GLU A 21 8.21 7.86 -24.05
C GLU A 21 7.04 6.90 -24.17
N ALA A 22 6.61 6.29 -23.06
CA ALA A 22 5.49 5.36 -23.05
C ALA A 22 4.19 6.02 -23.53
N PHE A 23 3.89 7.23 -23.07
CA PHE A 23 2.74 8.01 -23.51
C PHE A 23 2.81 8.42 -24.98
N ARG A 24 4.01 8.76 -25.50
CA ARG A 24 4.21 9.11 -26.91
C ARG A 24 3.84 7.95 -27.85
N LEU A 25 4.08 6.71 -27.41
CA LEU A 25 3.81 5.51 -28.19
C LEU A 25 2.32 5.13 -28.27
N LEU A 26 1.47 5.75 -27.45
CA LEU A 26 0.02 5.52 -27.48
C LEU A 26 -0.63 6.14 -28.73
N SER A 27 -1.55 5.40 -29.33
CA SER A 27 -2.47 5.90 -30.35
C SER A 27 -3.44 6.95 -29.77
N PRO A 28 -4.09 7.78 -30.61
CA PRO A 28 -5.08 8.76 -30.13
C PRO A 28 -6.21 8.14 -29.29
N GLN A 29 -6.70 6.95 -29.69
CA GLN A 29 -7.73 6.22 -28.95
C GLN A 29 -7.22 5.77 -27.58
N GLU A 30 -6.02 5.21 -27.50
CA GLU A 30 -5.40 4.77 -26.25
C GLU A 30 -5.10 5.94 -25.31
N LYS A 31 -4.71 7.10 -25.84
CA LYS A 31 -4.53 8.31 -25.04
C LYS A 31 -5.84 8.80 -24.43
N MET A 32 -6.95 8.75 -25.18
CA MET A 32 -8.28 9.06 -24.65
C MET A 32 -8.72 8.04 -23.59
N TYR A 33 -8.49 6.74 -23.85
CA TYR A 33 -8.74 5.67 -22.88
C TYR A 33 -7.97 5.92 -21.57
N ALA A 34 -6.66 6.16 -21.67
CA ALA A 34 -5.79 6.46 -20.54
C ALA A 34 -6.22 7.74 -19.80
N HIS A 35 -6.58 8.81 -20.51
CA HIS A 35 -7.02 10.07 -19.90
C HIS A 35 -8.24 9.89 -19.00
N TYR A 36 -9.30 9.27 -19.50
CA TYR A 36 -10.54 9.12 -18.74
C TYR A 36 -10.38 8.16 -17.55
N LEU A 37 -9.59 7.10 -17.71
CA LEU A 37 -9.23 6.22 -16.59
C LEU A 37 -8.36 6.94 -15.55
N SER A 38 -7.39 7.76 -15.97
CA SER A 38 -6.58 8.57 -15.07
C SER A 38 -7.47 9.53 -14.26
N ARG A 39 -8.45 10.19 -14.90
CA ARG A 39 -9.42 11.03 -14.19
C ARG A 39 -10.22 10.21 -13.17
N ALA A 40 -10.75 9.05 -13.56
CA ALA A 40 -11.51 8.19 -12.64
C ALA A 40 -10.67 7.77 -11.42
N SER A 41 -9.42 7.36 -11.63
CA SER A 41 -8.47 7.02 -10.56
C SER A 41 -8.22 8.20 -9.62
N TRP A 42 -7.93 9.40 -10.15
CA TRP A 42 -7.67 10.58 -9.31
C TRP A 42 -8.87 11.03 -8.49
N TYR A 43 -10.08 10.98 -9.05
CA TYR A 43 -11.30 11.26 -8.28
C TYR A 43 -11.55 10.23 -7.18
N GLY A 44 -11.36 8.96 -7.49
CA GLY A 44 -11.47 7.90 -6.51
C GLY A 44 -10.42 8.02 -5.40
N GLY A 45 -9.19 8.42 -5.73
CA GLY A 45 -8.12 8.66 -4.76
C GLY A 45 -8.45 9.71 -3.69
N LEU A 46 -9.38 10.65 -3.95
CA LEU A 46 -9.85 11.60 -2.92
C LEU A 46 -10.62 10.91 -1.79
N VAL A 47 -11.16 9.69 -1.99
CA VAL A 47 -11.78 8.89 -0.93
C VAL A 47 -10.77 8.56 0.17
N VAL A 48 -9.49 8.44 -0.17
CA VAL A 48 -8.41 8.12 0.78
C VAL A 48 -8.23 9.19 1.85
N LEU A 49 -8.54 10.45 1.56
CA LEU A 49 -8.57 11.53 2.56
C LEU A 49 -9.52 11.16 3.72
N LEU A 50 -10.68 10.60 3.39
CA LEU A 50 -11.70 10.18 4.35
C LEU A 50 -11.36 8.83 5.01
N GLN A 51 -10.51 8.02 4.39
CA GLN A 51 -9.99 6.75 4.95
C GLN A 51 -8.75 6.94 5.83
N THR A 52 -8.16 8.14 5.86
CA THR A 52 -6.93 8.43 6.60
C THR A 52 -7.18 9.03 7.98
N SER A 53 -7.75 10.24 8.06
CA SER A 53 -8.00 10.93 9.33
C SER A 53 -9.19 11.89 9.25
N PRO A 54 -9.83 12.24 10.37
CA PRO A 54 -10.96 13.17 10.39
C PRO A 54 -10.66 14.53 9.74
N GLU A 55 -9.43 15.02 9.86
CA GLU A 55 -9.01 16.34 9.41
C GLU A 55 -8.44 16.37 7.97
N SER A 56 -8.08 15.23 7.39
CA SER A 56 -7.35 15.17 6.10
C SER A 56 -8.09 15.86 4.95
N ALA A 57 -9.41 15.65 4.83
CA ALA A 57 -10.22 16.28 3.79
C ALA A 57 -10.24 17.81 3.94
N ASN A 58 -10.37 18.31 5.16
CA ASN A 58 -10.45 19.76 5.42
C ASN A 58 -9.09 20.43 5.15
N ILE A 59 -7.98 19.80 5.52
CA ILE A 59 -6.64 20.31 5.22
C ILE A 59 -6.39 20.30 3.71
N PHE A 60 -6.79 19.23 3.00
CA PHE A 60 -6.69 19.19 1.53
C PHE A 60 -7.42 20.37 0.87
N VAL A 61 -8.66 20.62 1.27
CA VAL A 61 -9.46 21.74 0.75
C VAL A 61 -8.82 23.09 1.07
N LEU A 62 -8.26 23.26 2.28
CA LEU A 62 -7.56 24.49 2.68
C LEU A 62 -6.39 24.78 1.74
N LEU A 63 -5.55 23.76 1.49
CA LEU A 63 -4.39 23.88 0.61
C LEU A 63 -4.80 24.12 -0.84
N GLN A 64 -5.83 23.42 -1.34
CA GLN A 64 -6.35 23.60 -2.69
C GLN A 64 -6.86 25.03 -2.93
N ARG A 65 -7.60 25.60 -1.98
CA ARG A 65 -8.10 26.98 -2.07
C ARG A 65 -6.96 28.00 -2.12
N ILE A 66 -5.93 27.83 -1.28
CA ILE A 66 -4.74 28.68 -1.27
C ILE A 66 -4.01 28.59 -2.61
N PHE A 67 -3.63 27.39 -3.03
CA PHE A 67 -2.76 27.22 -4.21
C PHE A 67 -3.47 27.46 -5.54
N ARG A 68 -4.81 27.38 -5.60
CA ARG A 68 -5.58 27.78 -6.78
C ARG A 68 -5.53 29.29 -7.02
N LYS A 69 -5.44 30.09 -5.96
CA LYS A 69 -5.37 31.55 -6.05
C LYS A 69 -3.95 32.05 -6.23
N GLN A 70 -2.96 31.34 -5.70
CA GLN A 70 -1.55 31.72 -5.77
C GLN A 70 -0.66 30.51 -5.95
N THR A 71 0.15 30.51 -7.01
CA THR A 71 1.20 29.50 -7.20
C THR A 71 2.21 29.52 -6.06
N PRO A 72 3.00 28.44 -5.84
CA PRO A 72 4.05 28.43 -4.82
C PRO A 72 5.01 29.62 -4.89
N ALA A 73 5.37 30.10 -6.10
CA ALA A 73 6.23 31.28 -6.24
C ALA A 73 5.54 32.59 -5.85
N GLN A 74 4.23 32.73 -6.15
CA GLN A 74 3.46 33.92 -5.78
C GLN A 74 3.19 33.98 -4.28
N LEU A 75 2.91 32.83 -3.66
CA LEU A 75 2.63 32.73 -2.24
C LEU A 75 3.89 32.94 -1.37
N GLU A 76 5.09 32.68 -1.91
CA GLU A 76 6.37 32.95 -1.21
C GLU A 76 6.54 34.44 -0.87
N GLN A 77 6.12 35.34 -1.78
CA GLN A 77 6.17 36.78 -1.55
C GLN A 77 5.25 37.19 -0.39
N VAL A 78 4.07 36.57 -0.32
CA VAL A 78 3.11 36.77 0.78
C VAL A 78 3.65 36.19 2.09
N ALA A 79 4.27 35.01 2.05
CA ALA A 79 4.91 34.40 3.22
C ALA A 79 6.03 35.27 3.79
N THR A 80 6.87 35.82 2.92
CA THR A 80 7.95 36.75 3.31
C THR A 80 7.36 38.01 3.96
N ALA A 81 6.31 38.60 3.37
CA ALA A 81 5.64 39.76 3.95
C ALA A 81 4.94 39.44 5.29
N ALA A 82 4.47 38.20 5.48
CA ALA A 82 3.88 37.70 6.72
C ALA A 82 4.94 37.28 7.78
N GLY A 83 6.23 37.41 7.48
CA GLY A 83 7.32 37.18 8.44
C GLY A 83 7.84 35.74 8.51
N LEU A 84 7.56 34.91 7.50
CA LEU A 84 8.16 33.58 7.38
C LEU A 84 9.55 33.67 6.75
N SER A 85 10.48 32.86 7.23
CA SER A 85 11.76 32.64 6.56
C SER A 85 11.59 31.73 5.33
N SER A 86 12.59 31.70 4.43
CA SER A 86 12.60 30.75 3.31
C SER A 86 12.58 29.29 3.78
N GLU A 87 13.20 28.97 4.92
CA GLU A 87 13.16 27.63 5.49
C GLU A 87 11.77 27.26 6.02
N GLU A 88 11.07 28.19 6.67
CA GLU A 88 9.70 27.99 7.15
C GLU A 88 8.71 27.86 5.99
N TYR A 89 8.89 28.64 4.93
CA TYR A 89 8.08 28.52 3.73
C TYR A 89 8.33 27.20 3.00
N GLN A 90 9.58 26.77 2.89
CA GLN A 90 9.93 25.46 2.34
C GLN A 90 9.32 24.32 3.17
N ALA A 91 9.32 24.43 4.50
CA ALA A 91 8.66 23.47 5.38
C ALA A 91 7.15 23.38 5.13
N PHE A 92 6.49 24.50 4.85
CA PHE A 92 5.08 24.53 4.45
C PHE A 92 4.85 23.86 3.09
N LEU A 93 5.69 24.16 2.08
CA LEU A 93 5.59 23.51 0.77
C LEU A 93 5.79 22.00 0.88
N VAL A 94 6.77 21.55 1.65
CA VAL A 94 7.03 20.13 1.90
C VAL A 94 5.86 19.47 2.63
N TYR A 95 5.25 20.14 3.61
CA TYR A 95 4.04 19.63 4.27
C TYR A 95 2.88 19.46 3.29
N ALA A 96 2.59 20.48 2.47
CA ALA A 96 1.51 20.43 1.48
C ALA A 96 1.75 19.33 0.44
N ALA A 97 2.99 19.23 -0.06
CA ALA A 97 3.38 18.16 -0.98
C ALA A 97 3.24 16.77 -0.33
N GLY A 98 3.63 16.63 0.94
CA GLY A 98 3.46 15.42 1.73
C GLY A 98 2.00 15.00 1.85
N LEU A 99 1.11 15.94 2.15
CA LEU A 99 -0.33 15.67 2.25
C LEU A 99 -0.90 15.17 0.92
N TYR A 100 -0.54 15.82 -0.19
CA TYR A 100 -0.96 15.39 -1.52
C TYR A 100 -0.40 14.02 -1.90
N ALA A 101 0.88 13.76 -1.62
CA ALA A 101 1.52 12.49 -1.94
C ALA A 101 0.97 11.29 -1.13
N ASN A 102 0.42 11.54 0.06
CA ASN A 102 -0.15 10.51 0.95
C ASN A 102 -1.68 10.47 0.97
N MET A 103 -2.35 11.39 0.26
CA MET A 103 -3.79 11.65 0.40
C MET A 103 -4.25 11.76 1.86
N GLY A 104 -3.46 12.49 2.66
CA GLY A 104 -3.74 12.71 4.08
C GLY A 104 -2.50 13.05 4.90
N ASN A 105 -2.69 13.36 6.18
CA ASN A 105 -1.61 13.80 7.10
C ASN A 105 -0.94 12.65 7.88
N TYR A 106 -1.03 11.41 7.37
CA TYR A 106 -0.33 10.23 7.89
C TYR A 106 0.47 9.59 6.75
N LYS A 107 1.73 9.24 7.03
CA LYS A 107 2.61 8.59 6.05
C LYS A 107 1.99 7.24 5.66
N SER A 108 1.76 6.99 4.37
CA SER A 108 1.27 5.69 3.88
C SER A 108 2.25 4.55 4.15
N PHE A 109 3.54 4.88 4.17
CA PHE A 109 4.59 3.97 4.63
C PHE A 109 4.91 4.23 6.12
N GLY A 110 4.29 3.44 7.00
CA GLY A 110 4.55 3.47 8.44
C GLY A 110 3.47 4.12 9.30
N ASP A 111 2.35 4.56 8.71
CA ASP A 111 1.12 5.00 9.38
C ASP A 111 1.33 5.96 10.56
N THR A 112 2.30 6.86 10.39
CA THR A 112 2.71 7.85 11.41
C THR A 112 2.28 9.24 10.97
N LYS A 113 1.72 10.03 11.89
CA LYS A 113 1.30 11.41 11.62
C LYS A 113 2.49 12.27 11.21
N PHE A 114 2.28 13.24 10.34
CA PHE A 114 3.23 14.33 10.12
C PHE A 114 2.53 15.68 10.18
N ILE A 115 3.19 16.65 10.82
CA ILE A 115 2.71 18.01 11.00
C ILE A 115 3.61 19.01 10.25
N PRO A 116 3.15 20.25 9.99
CA PRO A 116 4.00 21.25 9.38
C PRO A 116 5.21 21.59 10.26
N ASN A 117 6.42 21.63 9.67
CA ASN A 117 7.66 21.95 10.40
C ASN A 117 7.89 23.48 10.52
N LEU A 118 6.85 24.21 10.91
CA LEU A 118 6.88 25.66 11.16
C LEU A 118 5.86 26.01 12.26
N PRO A 119 6.05 27.12 13.00
CA PRO A 119 5.10 27.53 14.05
C PRO A 119 3.66 27.71 13.54
N GLU A 120 2.68 27.28 14.33
CA GLU A 120 1.25 27.35 13.97
C GLU A 120 0.77 28.79 13.74
N ASP A 121 1.22 29.73 14.56
CA ASP A 121 0.89 31.15 14.45
C ASP A 121 1.42 31.77 13.14
N LYS A 122 2.61 31.35 12.69
CA LYS A 122 3.16 31.75 11.40
C LYS A 122 2.40 31.15 10.23
N LEU A 123 2.05 29.86 10.28
CA LEU A 123 1.22 29.27 9.24
C LEU A 123 -0.15 29.96 9.17
N LYS A 124 -0.76 30.26 10.32
CA LYS A 124 -2.01 31.04 10.40
C LYS A 124 -1.84 32.42 9.76
N ALA A 125 -0.75 33.14 10.06
CA ALA A 125 -0.47 34.44 9.47
C ALA A 125 -0.38 34.37 7.93
N LEU A 126 0.29 33.34 7.38
CA LEU A 126 0.33 33.10 5.93
C LEU A 126 -1.08 32.84 5.36
N VAL A 127 -1.89 32.00 6.01
CA VAL A 127 -3.26 31.73 5.56
C VAL A 127 -4.09 33.02 5.52
N TRP A 128 -4.04 33.84 6.58
CA TRP A 128 -4.78 35.12 6.63
C TRP A 128 -4.28 36.14 5.60
N ALA A 129 -2.99 36.14 5.28
CA ALA A 129 -2.41 37.02 4.27
C ALA A 129 -2.65 36.53 2.83
N SER A 130 -3.07 35.27 2.64
CA SER A 130 -3.29 34.69 1.31
C SER A 130 -4.47 35.33 0.58
N GLN A 131 -4.40 35.38 -0.75
CA GLN A 131 -5.47 35.86 -1.62
C GLN A 131 -6.77 35.08 -1.40
N ALA A 132 -6.69 33.78 -1.12
CA ALA A 132 -7.85 32.94 -0.82
C ALA A 132 -8.60 33.45 0.42
N PHE A 133 -7.89 33.86 1.48
CA PHE A 133 -8.51 34.45 2.66
C PHE A 133 -9.05 35.86 2.38
N GLN A 134 -8.32 36.68 1.63
CA GLN A 134 -8.78 38.04 1.28
C GLN A 134 -10.09 38.02 0.46
N GLU A 135 -10.28 37.02 -0.39
CA GLU A 135 -11.51 36.85 -1.19
C GLU A 135 -12.66 36.21 -0.40
N GLN A 136 -12.39 35.24 0.48
CA GLN A 136 -13.40 34.46 1.21
C GLN A 136 -13.05 34.29 2.70
N PRO A 137 -13.01 35.38 3.49
CA PRO A 137 -12.48 35.34 4.86
C PRO A 137 -13.28 34.43 5.78
N ALA A 138 -14.62 34.51 5.75
CA ALA A 138 -15.48 33.71 6.61
C ALA A 138 -15.39 32.20 6.33
N GLU A 139 -15.26 31.80 5.06
CA GLU A 139 -15.12 30.39 4.69
C GLU A 139 -13.74 29.85 5.06
N MET A 140 -12.68 30.63 4.79
CA MET A 140 -11.31 30.23 5.09
C MET A 140 -11.07 30.15 6.61
N GLU A 141 -11.66 31.07 7.40
CA GLU A 141 -11.61 31.01 8.87
C GLU A 141 -12.34 29.76 9.40
N ALA A 142 -13.58 29.50 8.94
CA ALA A 142 -14.31 28.31 9.34
C ALA A 142 -13.58 27.01 8.96
N LEU A 143 -12.91 27.00 7.80
CA LEU A 143 -12.12 25.86 7.34
C LEU A 143 -10.86 25.67 8.19
N TRP A 144 -10.13 26.74 8.49
CA TRP A 144 -8.99 26.71 9.40
C TRP A 144 -9.40 26.16 10.78
N ASP A 145 -10.46 26.72 11.37
CA ASP A 145 -10.94 26.32 12.70
C ASP A 145 -11.38 24.85 12.75
N SER A 146 -11.86 24.31 11.62
CA SER A 146 -12.27 22.91 11.52
C SER A 146 -11.12 21.90 11.58
N CYS A 147 -9.88 22.33 11.33
CA CYS A 147 -8.75 21.40 11.20
C CYS A 147 -7.46 21.83 11.91
N SER A 148 -7.26 23.10 12.29
CA SER A 148 -5.98 23.61 12.78
C SER A 148 -5.50 22.93 14.07
N CYS A 149 -6.42 22.64 14.99
CA CYS A 149 -6.08 21.94 16.23
C CYS A 149 -5.51 20.54 15.94
N LEU A 150 -6.17 19.77 15.08
CA LEU A 150 -5.71 18.44 14.68
C LEU A 150 -4.50 18.50 13.73
N LEU A 151 -4.34 19.57 12.94
CA LEU A 151 -3.22 19.79 12.03
C LEU A 151 -1.87 19.73 12.76
N TYR A 152 -1.79 20.31 13.96
CA TYR A 152 -0.55 20.38 14.76
C TYR A 152 -0.52 19.41 15.94
N SER A 153 -1.65 18.81 16.31
CA SER A 153 -1.70 17.96 17.50
C SER A 153 -0.90 16.66 17.34
N LEU A 154 -0.05 16.42 18.34
CA LEU A 154 0.74 15.20 18.55
C LEU A 154 0.40 14.53 19.89
N GLU A 155 -0.86 14.57 20.29
CA GLU A 155 -1.34 13.72 21.38
C GLU A 155 -1.03 12.25 21.08
N ASN A 156 -0.77 11.44 22.11
CA ASN A 156 -0.24 10.09 21.94
C ASN A 156 -1.10 9.21 21.03
N ARG A 157 -2.43 9.29 21.14
CA ARG A 157 -3.37 8.54 20.30
C ARG A 157 -3.32 8.96 18.83
N GLN A 158 -2.93 10.20 18.55
CA GLN A 158 -2.93 10.77 17.20
C GLN A 158 -1.60 10.53 16.47
N LYS A 159 -0.55 10.07 17.14
CA LYS A 159 0.77 9.87 16.53
C LYS A 159 0.80 8.77 15.45
N GLN A 160 -0.13 7.83 15.49
CA GLN A 160 -0.18 6.70 14.56
C GLN A 160 -1.62 6.25 14.25
N LEU A 161 -1.79 5.52 13.15
CA LEU A 161 -3.07 4.86 12.88
C LEU A 161 -3.26 3.62 13.77
N GLY A 162 -4.51 3.36 14.19
CA GLY A 162 -4.83 2.24 15.08
C GLY A 162 -6.26 2.25 15.61
N LEU A 163 -6.65 1.14 16.24
CA LEU A 163 -7.95 0.96 16.92
C LEU A 163 -7.84 1.26 18.42
N GLY A 164 -8.94 1.75 19.02
CA GLY A 164 -9.03 2.08 20.44
C GLY A 164 -7.94 3.06 20.88
N ASP A 165 -7.28 2.76 22.00
CA ASP A 165 -6.23 3.60 22.57
C ASP A 165 -4.91 3.55 21.81
N LYS A 166 -4.78 2.64 20.82
CA LYS A 166 -3.53 2.40 20.08
C LYS A 166 -3.31 3.37 18.93
N GLY A 167 -4.29 4.19 18.57
CA GLY A 167 -4.18 5.11 17.44
C GLY A 167 -5.51 5.78 17.07
N ILE A 168 -5.52 6.43 15.92
CA ILE A 168 -6.73 6.91 15.24
C ILE A 168 -7.00 6.10 13.97
N THR A 169 -8.25 5.99 13.57
CA THR A 169 -8.63 5.40 12.29
C THR A 169 -9.98 5.94 11.87
N THR A 170 -10.22 6.06 10.57
CA THR A 170 -11.54 6.42 10.03
C THR A 170 -12.23 5.28 9.30
N TYR A 171 -11.64 4.07 9.27
CA TYR A 171 -12.34 2.82 8.93
C TYR A 171 -13.38 2.45 9.98
N PHE A 172 -13.16 2.92 11.23
CA PHE A 172 -14.04 2.73 12.36
C PHE A 172 -14.36 4.08 13.03
N SER A 173 -15.50 4.19 13.71
CA SER A 173 -15.72 5.30 14.65
C SER A 173 -14.72 5.25 15.81
N GLY A 174 -14.38 6.40 16.38
CA GLY A 174 -13.34 6.56 17.40
C GLY A 174 -13.60 5.82 18.72
N ASN A 175 -14.81 5.32 18.94
CA ASN A 175 -15.20 4.50 20.08
C ASN A 175 -15.11 2.98 19.81
N CYS A 176 -14.66 2.54 18.64
CA CYS A 176 -14.46 1.12 18.33
C CYS A 176 -13.13 0.57 18.87
N CYS A 177 -13.16 -0.66 19.35
CA CYS A 177 -11.99 -1.45 19.76
C CYS A 177 -11.79 -2.70 18.88
N LEU A 178 -10.83 -3.56 19.23
CA LEU A 178 -10.52 -4.77 18.46
C LEU A 178 -11.69 -5.77 18.51
N GLU A 179 -12.35 -5.88 19.66
CA GLU A 179 -13.50 -6.75 19.88
C GLU A 179 -14.68 -6.36 18.97
N ASP A 180 -14.87 -5.05 18.75
CA ASP A 180 -15.88 -4.52 17.82
C ASP A 180 -15.57 -4.93 16.38
N ALA A 181 -14.30 -4.85 15.98
CA ALA A 181 -13.83 -5.23 14.65
C ALA A 181 -13.97 -6.74 14.39
N GLU A 182 -13.56 -7.58 15.33
CA GLU A 182 -13.72 -9.04 15.26
C GLU A 182 -15.19 -9.46 15.15
N LEU A 183 -16.05 -8.79 15.91
CA LEU A 183 -17.48 -9.08 15.89
C LEU A 183 -18.10 -8.67 14.55
N ALA A 184 -17.75 -7.49 14.04
CA ALA A 184 -18.19 -7.05 12.72
C ALA A 184 -17.71 -8.01 11.63
N GLN A 185 -16.48 -8.52 11.71
CA GLN A 185 -15.98 -9.50 10.76
C GLN A 185 -16.79 -10.80 10.79
N LYS A 186 -17.05 -11.36 11.99
CA LYS A 186 -17.92 -12.54 12.14
C LYS A 186 -19.32 -12.30 11.55
N PHE A 187 -19.86 -11.10 11.71
CA PHE A 187 -21.13 -10.72 11.11
C PHE A 187 -21.04 -10.70 9.57
N LEU A 188 -20.03 -10.04 9.00
CA LEU A 188 -19.77 -9.97 7.56
C LEU A 188 -19.65 -11.37 6.94
N ASP A 189 -18.83 -12.23 7.54
CA ASP A 189 -18.64 -13.62 7.12
C ASP A 189 -19.98 -14.40 7.17
N SER A 190 -20.76 -14.25 8.24
CA SER A 190 -22.09 -14.90 8.36
C SER A 190 -23.10 -14.47 7.29
N LYS A 191 -22.86 -13.31 6.66
CA LYS A 191 -23.69 -12.75 5.58
C LYS A 191 -23.06 -12.95 4.21
N LYS A 192 -21.88 -13.59 4.13
CA LYS A 192 -21.08 -13.70 2.90
C LYS A 192 -20.85 -12.32 2.26
N LEU A 193 -20.65 -11.30 3.10
CA LEU A 193 -20.42 -9.93 2.66
C LEU A 193 -18.94 -9.58 2.84
N SER A 194 -18.28 -9.18 1.76
CA SER A 194 -16.88 -8.76 1.83
C SER A 194 -16.71 -7.45 2.61
N ALA A 195 -15.60 -7.32 3.32
CA ALA A 195 -15.25 -6.13 4.08
C ALA A 195 -14.59 -5.02 3.23
N TYR A 196 -14.09 -5.32 2.02
CA TYR A 196 -13.22 -4.43 1.24
C TYR A 196 -13.78 -3.01 1.07
N ASN A 197 -15.05 -2.86 0.68
CA ASN A 197 -15.68 -1.56 0.47
C ASN A 197 -16.53 -1.08 1.65
N THR A 198 -16.16 -1.45 2.89
CA THR A 198 -16.97 -1.16 4.09
C THR A 198 -16.26 -0.33 5.15
N ARG A 199 -17.04 0.37 5.97
CA ARG A 199 -16.63 0.98 7.24
C ARG A 199 -17.57 0.57 8.38
N LEU A 200 -17.13 0.68 9.63
CA LEU A 200 -17.92 0.29 10.81
C LEU A 200 -18.11 1.48 11.77
N PHE A 201 -19.36 1.82 12.06
CA PHE A 201 -19.67 2.86 13.05
C PHE A 201 -20.43 2.27 14.22
N LYS A 202 -20.00 2.61 15.44
CA LYS A 202 -20.63 2.20 16.69
C LYS A 202 -21.33 3.39 17.33
N LYS A 203 -22.62 3.23 17.56
CA LYS A 203 -23.50 4.20 18.23
C LYS A 203 -24.08 3.56 19.49
N GLU A 204 -24.37 4.37 20.49
CA GLU A 204 -25.14 3.93 21.65
C GLU A 204 -26.62 4.30 21.45
N ASP A 205 -27.50 3.30 21.56
CA ASP A 205 -28.95 3.49 21.55
C ASP A 205 -29.56 2.72 22.74
N GLY A 206 -30.24 3.44 23.64
CA GLY A 206 -30.86 2.86 24.83
C GLY A 206 -29.91 2.07 25.75
N GLY A 207 -28.64 2.46 25.83
CA GLY A 207 -27.59 1.78 26.60
C GLY A 207 -27.06 0.49 25.96
N LYS A 208 -27.36 0.25 24.68
CA LYS A 208 -26.84 -0.88 23.90
C LYS A 208 -25.97 -0.38 22.75
N ALA A 209 -24.93 -1.12 22.44
CA ALA A 209 -24.12 -0.88 21.26
C ALA A 209 -24.91 -1.27 19.99
N CYS A 210 -25.03 -0.32 19.07
CA CYS A 210 -25.58 -0.51 17.74
C CYS A 210 -24.48 -0.28 16.70
N TYR A 211 -24.34 -1.23 15.79
CA TYR A 211 -23.30 -1.21 14.76
C TYR A 211 -23.93 -0.90 13.40
N GLU A 212 -23.36 0.07 12.71
CA GLU A 212 -23.66 0.40 11.33
C GLU A 212 -22.51 -0.09 10.45
N VAL A 213 -22.79 -1.12 9.64
CA VAL A 213 -21.88 -1.51 8.55
C VAL A 213 -22.27 -0.69 7.33
N ARG A 214 -21.34 0.16 6.90
CA ARG A 214 -21.55 1.14 5.84
C ARG A 214 -20.81 0.73 4.58
N LEU A 215 -21.54 0.49 3.49
CA LEU A 215 -20.95 0.16 2.18
C LEU A 215 -20.68 1.43 1.38
N ALA A 216 -19.58 1.45 0.64
CA ALA A 216 -19.28 2.51 -0.31
C ALA A 216 -20.05 2.32 -1.62
N SER A 217 -20.90 3.29 -1.98
CA SER A 217 -21.75 3.23 -3.18
C SER A 217 -22.23 4.62 -3.64
N ALA A 218 -22.57 4.78 -4.92
CA ALA A 218 -23.12 6.03 -5.46
C ALA A 218 -24.64 6.19 -5.20
N VAL A 219 -25.39 5.08 -5.13
CA VAL A 219 -26.82 5.11 -4.82
C VAL A 219 -27.11 4.71 -3.37
N GLN A 220 -28.04 5.43 -2.74
CA GLN A 220 -28.57 5.01 -1.45
C GLN A 220 -29.63 3.92 -1.66
N LYS A 221 -29.41 2.73 -1.13
CA LYS A 221 -30.51 1.79 -0.86
C LYS A 221 -30.94 1.95 0.60
N GLY A 222 -32.24 1.88 0.87
CA GLY A 222 -32.79 2.06 2.22
C GLY A 222 -32.11 1.16 3.26
N GLN A 223 -32.17 1.58 4.54
CA GLN A 223 -31.61 0.81 5.65
C GLN A 223 -32.24 -0.59 5.68
N THR A 224 -31.42 -1.63 5.56
CA THR A 224 -31.90 -3.00 5.79
C THR A 224 -31.49 -3.38 7.20
N ALA A 225 -32.43 -3.27 8.15
CA ALA A 225 -32.20 -3.78 9.50
C ALA A 225 -32.12 -5.31 9.44
N VAL A 226 -30.91 -5.86 9.45
CA VAL A 226 -30.69 -7.30 9.51
C VAL A 226 -30.72 -7.73 10.98
N LYS A 227 -31.67 -8.60 11.36
CA LYS A 227 -31.90 -9.00 12.76
C LYS A 227 -30.69 -9.71 13.40
N LYS A 228 -30.44 -9.32 14.66
CA LYS A 228 -29.71 -9.96 15.80
C LYS A 228 -28.70 -11.05 15.45
N ALA A 229 -27.41 -10.78 15.66
CA ALA A 229 -26.43 -11.83 15.90
C ALA A 229 -26.56 -12.29 17.36
N LYS A 230 -26.85 -13.57 17.61
CA LYS A 230 -26.80 -14.16 18.96
C LYS A 230 -25.34 -14.50 19.30
N THR A 231 -24.62 -13.54 19.84
CA THR A 231 -23.42 -13.78 20.65
C THR A 231 -23.73 -13.41 22.11
N LYS A 232 -22.85 -13.67 23.09
CA LYS A 232 -23.11 -13.41 24.52
C LYS A 232 -23.44 -11.91 24.76
N GLY A 233 -24.73 -11.55 24.69
CA GLY A 233 -25.26 -10.18 24.71
C GLY A 233 -26.15 -9.91 23.49
N GLU A 234 -27.38 -9.44 23.67
CA GLU A 234 -28.24 -9.07 22.53
C GLU A 234 -27.71 -7.81 21.83
N MET A 235 -27.07 -7.99 20.68
CA MET A 235 -26.46 -6.89 19.90
C MET A 235 -27.19 -6.68 18.57
N HIS A 236 -27.27 -5.43 18.14
CA HIS A 236 -28.04 -5.01 16.97
C HIS A 236 -27.10 -4.49 15.87
N PHE A 237 -27.09 -5.18 14.73
CA PHE A 237 -26.39 -4.75 13.51
C PHE A 237 -27.40 -4.13 12.54
N ALA A 238 -27.12 -2.94 12.04
CA ALA A 238 -27.82 -2.32 10.94
C ALA A 238 -26.91 -2.34 9.70
N LEU A 239 -27.39 -2.92 8.60
CA LEU A 239 -26.72 -2.82 7.33
C LEU A 239 -27.24 -1.57 6.62
N VAL A 240 -26.34 -0.62 6.38
CA VAL A 240 -26.69 0.64 5.72
C VAL A 240 -25.84 0.76 4.46
N ALA A 241 -26.49 0.59 3.31
CA ALA A 241 -25.92 1.06 2.06
C ALA A 241 -26.02 2.59 2.07
N SER A 242 -24.92 3.26 2.38
CA SER A 242 -24.87 4.71 2.36
C SER A 242 -24.30 5.20 1.04
N VAL A 243 -24.69 6.40 0.65
CA VAL A 243 -23.97 7.13 -0.38
C VAL A 243 -22.58 7.44 0.17
N THR A 244 -21.52 6.95 -0.46
CA THR A 244 -20.27 7.68 -0.43
C THR A 244 -20.57 8.93 -1.22
N LYS A 245 -21.06 9.99 -0.55
CA LYS A 245 -21.19 11.31 -1.18
C LYS A 245 -19.80 11.90 -1.38
N CYS A 246 -18.86 11.12 -1.93
CA CYS A 246 -17.72 11.76 -2.55
C CYS A 246 -18.38 12.75 -3.53
N PRO A 247 -17.91 13.99 -3.65
CA PRO A 247 -18.36 14.85 -4.74
C PRO A 247 -18.10 14.23 -6.12
N ALA A 248 -17.53 13.03 -6.15
CA ALA A 248 -17.69 12.03 -7.17
C ALA A 248 -19.10 11.49 -7.46
N GLN A 249 -20.20 11.87 -6.80
CA GLN A 249 -21.54 11.49 -7.31
C GLN A 249 -21.78 12.08 -8.72
N PRO A 250 -21.31 13.32 -9.00
CA PRO A 250 -21.12 13.81 -10.36
C PRO A 250 -19.71 13.64 -10.94
N LEU A 251 -18.77 12.84 -10.40
CA LEU A 251 -17.38 12.69 -10.95
C LEU A 251 -16.78 11.27 -11.01
N LEU A 252 -17.31 10.29 -10.27
CA LEU A 252 -17.55 8.94 -10.78
C LEU A 252 -18.74 9.01 -11.74
N LYS A 253 -18.77 10.02 -12.63
CA LYS A 253 -19.87 10.18 -13.59
C LYS A 253 -19.98 8.83 -14.27
N GLU A 254 -21.19 8.32 -14.31
CA GLU A 254 -21.56 7.36 -15.35
C GLU A 254 -20.90 7.80 -16.66
N ASN A 255 -20.87 9.09 -17.00
CA ASN A 255 -20.15 9.66 -18.17
C ASN A 255 -18.64 9.38 -18.29
N LEU A 256 -17.81 9.25 -17.25
CA LEU A 256 -16.38 8.96 -17.44
C LEU A 256 -16.18 7.52 -17.93
N PHE A 257 -16.75 6.57 -17.20
CA PHE A 257 -16.75 5.17 -17.64
C PHE A 257 -17.58 5.00 -18.91
N VAL A 258 -18.72 5.68 -19.06
CA VAL A 258 -19.56 5.66 -20.26
C VAL A 258 -18.82 6.22 -21.47
N ASN A 259 -18.05 7.31 -21.36
CA ASN A 259 -17.23 7.81 -22.46
C ASN A 259 -16.21 6.75 -22.90
N VAL A 260 -15.56 6.09 -21.94
CA VAL A 260 -14.62 4.99 -22.21
C VAL A 260 -15.32 3.80 -22.86
N LEU A 261 -16.44 3.37 -22.29
CA LEU A 261 -17.28 2.26 -22.74
C LEU A 261 -17.85 2.47 -24.14
N GLN A 262 -18.20 3.71 -24.49
CA GLN A 262 -18.85 4.03 -25.76
C GLN A 262 -17.85 4.21 -26.90
N ALA A 263 -16.62 4.64 -26.64
CA ALA A 263 -15.74 5.10 -27.71
C ALA A 263 -14.28 4.62 -27.66
N TYR A 264 -13.74 4.19 -26.51
CA TYR A 264 -12.27 4.08 -26.37
C TYR A 264 -11.75 2.72 -25.87
N ALA A 265 -12.59 1.84 -25.32
CA ALA A 265 -12.17 0.48 -24.96
C ALA A 265 -11.61 -0.28 -26.19
N ALA A 266 -10.46 -0.94 -26.03
CA ALA A 266 -9.78 -1.63 -27.13
C ALA A 266 -10.45 -2.96 -27.51
N ASN A 267 -11.15 -3.59 -26.56
CA ASN A 267 -11.81 -4.87 -26.78
C ASN A 267 -12.99 -5.09 -25.81
N GLU A 268 -13.70 -6.20 -26.01
CA GLU A 268 -14.90 -6.58 -25.26
C GLU A 268 -14.63 -6.85 -23.77
N ASN A 269 -13.45 -7.38 -23.41
CA ASN A 269 -13.10 -7.61 -22.00
C ASN A 269 -12.95 -6.28 -21.26
N GLN A 270 -12.29 -5.29 -21.88
CA GLN A 270 -12.20 -3.94 -21.32
C GLN A 270 -13.57 -3.28 -21.18
N ARG A 271 -14.46 -3.46 -22.17
CA ARG A 271 -15.82 -2.95 -22.06
C ARG A 271 -16.56 -3.58 -20.88
N LYS A 272 -16.57 -4.91 -20.77
CA LYS A 272 -17.29 -5.62 -19.70
C LYS A 272 -16.71 -5.38 -18.31
N MET A 273 -15.38 -5.30 -18.17
CA MET A 273 -14.79 -5.01 -16.85
C MET A 273 -15.23 -3.63 -16.35
N LEU A 274 -15.28 -2.63 -17.23
CA LEU A 274 -15.67 -1.26 -16.88
C LEU A 274 -17.18 -1.16 -16.59
N GLU A 275 -18.03 -1.95 -17.27
CA GLU A 275 -19.45 -2.09 -16.93
C GLU A 275 -19.65 -2.63 -15.52
N GLU A 276 -18.91 -3.69 -15.17
CA GLU A 276 -18.99 -4.32 -13.85
C GLU A 276 -18.36 -3.46 -12.74
N TYR A 277 -17.27 -2.73 -13.01
CA TYR A 277 -16.74 -1.72 -12.07
C TYR A 277 -17.72 -0.59 -11.85
N THR A 278 -18.37 -0.10 -12.91
CA THR A 278 -19.45 0.90 -12.79
C THR A 278 -20.57 0.35 -11.92
N ARG A 279 -21.03 -0.89 -12.15
CA ARG A 279 -22.04 -1.54 -11.33
C ARG A 279 -21.62 -1.68 -9.86
N SER A 280 -20.35 -2.03 -9.61
CA SER A 280 -19.77 -2.11 -8.27
C SER A 280 -19.83 -0.77 -7.54
N PHE A 281 -19.30 0.29 -8.14
CA PHE A 281 -19.27 1.62 -7.51
C PHE A 281 -20.65 2.24 -7.38
N THR A 282 -21.57 1.95 -8.31
CA THR A 282 -22.95 2.41 -8.21
C THR A 282 -23.67 1.73 -7.06
N LEU A 283 -23.63 0.39 -6.98
CA LEU A 283 -24.44 -0.41 -6.06
C LEU A 283 -23.76 -0.79 -4.74
N GLY A 284 -22.44 -0.57 -4.63
CA GLY A 284 -21.61 -1.08 -3.52
C GLY A 284 -21.39 -2.59 -3.55
N SER A 285 -21.34 -3.21 -4.73
CA SER A 285 -21.34 -4.67 -4.89
C SER A 285 -19.94 -5.22 -5.17
N ILE A 286 -19.28 -5.80 -4.15
CA ILE A 286 -18.00 -6.50 -4.35
C ILE A 286 -18.13 -7.67 -5.34
N ASP A 287 -19.27 -8.35 -5.40
CA ASP A 287 -19.49 -9.39 -6.43
C ASP A 287 -19.42 -8.82 -7.85
N ALA A 288 -19.85 -7.57 -8.06
CA ALA A 288 -19.71 -6.92 -9.36
C ALA A 288 -18.24 -6.56 -9.62
N HIS A 289 -17.52 -6.08 -8.61
CA HIS A 289 -16.08 -5.85 -8.73
C HIS A 289 -15.35 -7.13 -9.12
N LYS A 290 -15.66 -8.25 -8.46
CA LYS A 290 -15.16 -9.59 -8.78
C LYS A 290 -15.46 -10.02 -10.21
N GLU A 291 -16.67 -9.82 -10.72
CA GLU A 291 -16.99 -10.07 -12.14
C GLU A 291 -16.15 -9.18 -13.07
N GLY A 292 -15.98 -7.90 -12.74
CA GLY A 292 -15.09 -7.01 -13.48
C GLY A 292 -13.64 -7.49 -13.49
N SER A 293 -13.12 -7.91 -12.33
CA SER A 293 -11.77 -8.47 -12.21
C SER A 293 -11.59 -9.74 -13.04
N ARG A 294 -12.64 -10.57 -13.21
CA ARG A 294 -12.58 -11.75 -14.11
C ARG A 294 -12.41 -11.36 -15.56
N TYR A 295 -13.13 -10.33 -16.02
CA TYR A 295 -12.93 -9.80 -17.38
C TYR A 295 -11.55 -9.17 -17.54
N TRP A 296 -11.08 -8.45 -16.53
CA TRP A 296 -9.74 -7.87 -16.53
C TRP A 296 -8.62 -8.93 -16.60
N ILE A 297 -8.73 -10.04 -15.85
CA ILE A 297 -7.76 -11.15 -15.95
C ILE A 297 -7.73 -11.76 -17.37
N LYS A 298 -8.88 -11.79 -18.04
CA LYS A 298 -9.04 -12.31 -19.42
C LYS A 298 -8.51 -11.34 -20.48
N ASP A 299 -8.36 -10.05 -20.16
CA ASP A 299 -7.72 -9.06 -21.02
C ASP A 299 -6.20 -9.18 -20.94
N LYS A 300 -5.60 -10.00 -21.81
CA LYS A 300 -4.16 -10.30 -21.81
C LYS A 300 -3.38 -9.30 -22.64
N GLY A 301 -2.30 -8.76 -22.08
CA GLY A 301 -1.36 -7.85 -22.73
C GLY A 301 -1.97 -6.57 -23.31
N PRO A 302 -2.88 -5.85 -22.61
CA PRO A 302 -3.39 -4.57 -23.11
C PRO A 302 -2.27 -3.53 -23.18
N ILE A 303 -2.28 -2.62 -24.15
CA ILE A 303 -1.27 -1.55 -24.27
C ILE A 303 -1.37 -0.56 -23.09
N VAL A 304 -2.60 -0.19 -22.73
CA VAL A 304 -2.93 0.59 -21.54
C VAL A 304 -3.56 -0.35 -20.52
N GLU A 305 -2.83 -0.62 -19.45
CA GLU A 305 -3.27 -1.46 -18.34
C GLU A 305 -3.81 -0.58 -17.21
N SER A 306 -4.83 -1.06 -16.52
CA SER A 306 -5.47 -0.31 -15.44
C SER A 306 -6.22 -1.21 -14.47
N TYR A 307 -6.31 -0.78 -13.22
CA TYR A 307 -7.19 -1.37 -12.22
C TYR A 307 -7.66 -0.29 -11.24
N ILE A 308 -8.83 -0.47 -10.62
CA ILE A 308 -9.44 0.53 -9.76
C ILE A 308 -10.40 -0.10 -8.75
N GLY A 309 -10.38 0.36 -7.49
CA GLY A 309 -11.34 -0.05 -6.47
C GLY A 309 -10.80 0.06 -5.04
N PHE A 310 -11.43 -0.66 -4.11
CA PHE A 310 -10.95 -0.83 -2.74
C PHE A 310 -10.11 -2.12 -2.69
N ILE A 311 -8.80 -2.00 -2.87
CA ILE A 311 -7.95 -3.13 -3.26
C ILE A 311 -7.13 -3.67 -2.10
N GLU A 312 -6.30 -2.82 -1.49
CA GLU A 312 -5.32 -3.24 -0.49
C GLU A 312 -5.78 -2.98 0.94
N SER A 313 -5.64 -3.97 1.82
CA SER A 313 -6.15 -3.92 3.20
C SER A 313 -5.11 -3.51 4.26
N TYR A 314 -3.92 -3.06 3.83
CA TYR A 314 -2.78 -2.80 4.71
C TYR A 314 -3.04 -1.77 5.82
N ARG A 315 -3.83 -0.72 5.54
CA ARG A 315 -4.05 0.42 6.44
C ARG A 315 -5.29 0.30 7.33
N ASP A 316 -6.11 -0.73 7.12
CA ASP A 316 -7.15 -1.10 8.08
C ASP A 316 -6.44 -1.68 9.33
N PRO A 317 -6.60 -1.10 10.53
CA PRO A 317 -5.97 -1.65 11.72
C PRO A 317 -6.35 -3.10 12.06
N PHE A 318 -7.47 -3.59 11.51
CA PHE A 318 -7.92 -4.99 11.57
C PHE A 318 -7.44 -5.84 10.38
N GLY A 319 -7.19 -5.23 9.22
CA GLY A 319 -6.62 -5.87 8.03
C GLY A 319 -7.61 -6.48 7.03
N SER A 320 -8.83 -5.95 6.91
CA SER A 320 -9.90 -6.53 6.05
C SER A 320 -10.57 -5.55 5.09
N ARG A 321 -10.50 -4.25 5.38
CA ARG A 321 -11.11 -3.18 4.58
C ARG A 321 -10.07 -2.62 3.63
N GLY A 322 -10.44 -2.45 2.37
CA GLY A 322 -9.56 -1.95 1.33
C GLY A 322 -9.46 -0.44 1.37
N GLU A 323 -8.25 0.09 1.21
CA GLU A 323 -8.04 1.47 0.80
C GLU A 323 -8.40 1.62 -0.68
N PHE A 324 -8.96 2.77 -1.06
CA PHE A 324 -9.22 3.06 -2.47
C PHE A 324 -7.90 3.32 -3.20
N GLU A 325 -7.71 2.67 -4.34
CA GLU A 325 -6.65 3.00 -5.29
C GLU A 325 -7.13 2.84 -6.73
N GLY A 326 -6.43 3.50 -7.65
CA GLY A 326 -6.60 3.29 -9.08
C GLY A 326 -5.35 3.66 -9.84
N PHE A 327 -4.99 2.85 -10.83
CA PHE A 327 -3.81 3.11 -11.65
C PHE A 327 -4.12 2.99 -13.15
N VAL A 328 -3.31 3.70 -13.93
CA VAL A 328 -3.20 3.61 -15.38
C VAL A 328 -1.73 3.57 -15.71
N ALA A 329 -1.32 2.55 -16.46
CA ALA A 329 0.08 2.36 -16.82
C ALA A 329 0.18 1.81 -18.25
N VAL A 330 1.30 2.09 -18.90
CA VAL A 330 1.56 1.72 -20.29
C VAL A 330 2.56 0.58 -20.33
N VAL A 331 2.30 -0.44 -21.14
CA VAL A 331 3.19 -1.61 -21.24
C VAL A 331 4.56 -1.24 -21.81
N ASN A 332 5.61 -1.58 -21.06
CA ASN A 332 6.98 -1.62 -21.55
C ASN A 332 7.26 -2.99 -22.17
N LYS A 333 7.23 -3.05 -23.51
CA LYS A 333 7.32 -4.32 -24.27
C LYS A 333 8.66 -5.04 -24.06
N ALA A 334 9.77 -4.30 -24.02
CA ALA A 334 11.10 -4.87 -23.88
C ALA A 334 11.25 -5.57 -22.53
N MET A 335 10.75 -4.95 -21.45
CA MET A 335 10.82 -5.52 -20.12
C MET A 335 9.81 -6.65 -19.89
N SER A 336 8.62 -6.51 -20.46
CA SER A 336 7.60 -7.57 -20.42
C SER A 336 8.06 -8.87 -21.09
N GLU A 337 8.97 -8.83 -22.06
CA GLU A 337 9.54 -10.05 -22.67
C GLU A 337 10.32 -10.91 -21.65
N ARG A 338 11.05 -10.28 -20.72
CA ARG A 338 11.78 -11.02 -19.66
C ARG A 338 10.81 -11.70 -18.70
N PHE A 339 9.75 -10.99 -18.30
CA PHE A 339 8.71 -11.55 -17.44
C PHE A 339 7.92 -12.67 -18.12
N ALA A 340 7.65 -12.57 -19.42
CA ALA A 340 7.04 -13.65 -20.19
C ALA A 340 7.91 -14.93 -20.19
N LYS A 341 9.24 -14.78 -20.30
CA LYS A 341 10.20 -15.91 -20.17
C LYS A 341 10.16 -16.52 -18.76
N LEU A 342 10.06 -15.69 -17.72
CA LEU A 342 9.91 -16.17 -16.35
C LEU A 342 8.61 -16.96 -16.16
N VAL A 343 7.47 -16.43 -16.63
CA VAL A 343 6.17 -17.12 -16.60
C VAL A 343 6.24 -18.47 -17.33
N SER A 344 6.91 -18.52 -18.48
CA SER A 344 7.08 -19.78 -19.22
C SER A 344 7.92 -20.83 -18.48
N SER A 345 8.77 -20.39 -17.55
CA SER A 345 9.61 -21.26 -16.72
C SER A 345 8.99 -21.60 -15.36
N ALA A 346 7.86 -20.99 -15.00
CA ALA A 346 7.24 -21.14 -13.67
C ALA A 346 6.93 -22.61 -13.31
N GLU A 347 6.45 -23.41 -14.26
CA GLU A 347 6.15 -24.84 -14.05
C GLU A 347 7.41 -25.67 -13.70
N VAL A 348 8.59 -25.19 -14.08
CA VAL A 348 9.89 -25.81 -13.74
C VAL A 348 10.41 -25.29 -12.39
N LEU A 349 10.10 -24.05 -12.04
CA LEU A 349 10.59 -23.39 -10.83
C LEU A 349 9.74 -23.68 -9.58
N LEU A 350 8.42 -23.85 -9.73
CA LEU A 350 7.53 -24.14 -8.59
C LEU A 350 7.92 -25.41 -7.81
N PRO A 351 8.32 -26.53 -8.46
CA PRO A 351 8.79 -27.72 -7.75
C PRO A 351 10.08 -27.51 -6.94
N GLU A 352 10.82 -26.41 -7.14
CA GLU A 352 12.00 -26.10 -6.31
C GLU A 352 11.63 -25.52 -4.94
N LEU A 353 10.40 -25.02 -4.78
CA LEU A 353 9.91 -24.44 -3.53
C LEU A 353 9.86 -25.52 -2.42
N PRO A 354 10.11 -25.14 -1.15
CA PRO A 354 10.47 -26.09 -0.11
C PRO A 354 9.26 -26.78 0.55
N TRP A 355 8.12 -26.90 -0.14
CA TRP A 355 6.92 -27.57 0.37
C TRP A 355 6.49 -28.73 -0.54
N PRO A 356 5.76 -29.72 -0.02
CA PRO A 356 5.26 -30.83 -0.81
C PRO A 356 4.32 -30.36 -1.94
N GLN A 357 4.23 -31.13 -3.03
CA GLN A 357 3.39 -30.82 -4.17
C GLN A 357 1.92 -30.63 -3.78
N GLU A 358 1.45 -31.34 -2.75
CA GLU A 358 0.08 -31.25 -2.23
C GLU A 358 -0.25 -29.89 -1.62
N PHE A 359 0.77 -29.10 -1.24
CA PHE A 359 0.64 -27.73 -0.73
C PHE A 359 0.74 -26.68 -1.85
N GLU A 360 0.94 -27.11 -3.10
CA GLU A 360 0.91 -26.27 -4.29
C GLU A 360 -0.46 -26.34 -4.98
N LYS A 361 -0.80 -25.32 -5.78
CA LYS A 361 -2.05 -25.30 -6.56
C LYS A 361 -2.08 -26.47 -7.54
N ASP A 362 -3.26 -27.08 -7.72
CA ASP A 362 -3.43 -28.26 -8.58
C ASP A 362 -3.07 -27.99 -10.04
N THR A 363 -3.25 -26.75 -10.49
CA THR A 363 -2.88 -26.30 -11.82
C THR A 363 -2.33 -24.89 -11.71
N PHE A 364 -1.11 -24.69 -12.21
CA PHE A 364 -0.55 -23.35 -12.31
C PHE A 364 -1.16 -22.63 -13.51
N LEU A 365 -2.08 -21.71 -13.22
CA LEU A 365 -2.67 -20.84 -14.23
C LEU A 365 -1.64 -19.76 -14.60
N LYS A 366 -0.98 -19.90 -15.76
CA LYS A 366 0.05 -18.97 -16.25
C LYS A 366 -0.50 -17.54 -16.23
N PRO A 367 -0.05 -16.68 -15.28
CA PRO A 367 -0.58 -15.34 -15.16
C PRO A 367 -0.01 -14.46 -16.27
N ASP A 368 -0.67 -13.32 -16.48
CA ASP A 368 -0.06 -12.26 -17.30
C ASP A 368 0.99 -11.55 -16.43
N PHE A 369 2.21 -11.39 -16.91
CA PHE A 369 3.25 -10.65 -16.20
C PHE A 369 3.85 -9.58 -17.11
N THR A 370 3.51 -8.34 -16.80
CA THR A 370 3.90 -7.16 -17.58
C THR A 370 4.76 -6.21 -16.75
N SER A 371 5.70 -5.57 -17.44
CA SER A 371 6.40 -4.39 -16.93
C SER A 371 5.69 -3.17 -17.47
N LEU A 372 5.33 -2.23 -16.61
CA LEU A 372 4.54 -1.07 -16.95
C LEU A 372 5.23 0.22 -16.51
N ASP A 373 5.03 1.28 -17.27
CA ASP A 373 5.38 2.64 -16.89
C ASP A 373 4.12 3.37 -16.43
N VAL A 374 4.09 3.75 -15.15
CA VAL A 374 2.95 4.41 -14.51
C VAL A 374 2.73 5.78 -15.12
N LEU A 375 1.52 5.99 -15.66
CA LEU A 375 1.01 7.32 -16.02
C LEU A 375 0.25 7.94 -14.84
N THR A 376 -0.48 7.12 -14.09
CA THR A 376 -1.28 7.52 -12.94
C THR A 376 -1.32 6.39 -11.93
N PHE A 377 -1.06 6.71 -10.66
CA PHE A 377 -1.35 5.86 -9.52
C PHE A 377 -1.95 6.76 -8.43
N ALA A 378 -3.27 6.73 -8.30
CA ALA A 378 -4.01 7.52 -7.34
C ALA A 378 -4.30 6.68 -6.08
N GLY A 379 -4.02 7.25 -4.91
CA GLY A 379 -4.12 6.57 -3.62
C GLY A 379 -3.16 7.20 -2.61
N SER A 380 -2.83 6.46 -1.55
CA SER A 380 -1.90 6.93 -0.50
C SER A 380 -0.41 6.72 -0.85
N GLY A 381 -0.10 5.93 -1.86
CA GLY A 381 1.28 5.63 -2.24
C GLY A 381 1.38 4.95 -3.60
N ILE A 382 2.61 4.88 -4.12
CA ILE A 382 2.91 4.22 -5.39
C ILE A 382 3.79 2.99 -5.08
N PRO A 383 3.31 1.77 -5.35
CA PRO A 383 4.09 0.56 -5.14
C PRO A 383 5.15 0.39 -6.23
N ALA A 384 6.03 -0.59 -6.05
CA ALA A 384 7.03 -0.95 -7.05
C ALA A 384 6.58 -2.10 -7.97
N GLY A 385 5.63 -2.90 -7.51
CA GLY A 385 4.99 -4.00 -8.20
C GLY A 385 3.64 -4.30 -7.53
N ILE A 386 2.79 -5.04 -8.23
CA ILE A 386 1.47 -5.47 -7.72
C ILE A 386 1.14 -6.87 -8.24
N ASN A 387 0.44 -7.67 -7.42
CA ASN A 387 -0.14 -8.94 -7.79
C ASN A 387 -1.63 -8.97 -7.41
N ILE A 388 -2.48 -8.82 -8.43
CA ILE A 388 -3.92 -8.59 -8.27
C ILE A 388 -4.75 -9.47 -9.22
N PRO A 389 -6.03 -9.75 -8.91
CA PRO A 389 -6.78 -9.25 -7.75
C PRO A 389 -6.45 -10.00 -6.44
N ASN A 390 -6.90 -9.44 -5.32
CA ASN A 390 -6.76 -10.03 -3.98
C ASN A 390 -7.87 -11.06 -3.63
N TYR A 391 -8.73 -11.40 -4.59
CA TYR A 391 -9.80 -12.38 -4.40
C TYR A 391 -9.28 -13.81 -4.56
N ASP A 392 -9.00 -14.50 -3.44
CA ASP A 392 -8.41 -15.85 -3.44
C ASP A 392 -9.17 -16.88 -4.28
N ASP A 393 -10.51 -16.81 -4.31
CA ASP A 393 -11.31 -17.72 -5.12
C ASP A 393 -11.03 -17.52 -6.62
N ILE A 394 -10.93 -16.27 -7.08
CA ILE A 394 -10.57 -15.93 -8.47
C ILE A 394 -9.11 -16.32 -8.75
N ARG A 395 -8.18 -16.05 -7.82
CA ARG A 395 -6.75 -16.40 -7.97
C ARG A 395 -6.54 -17.90 -8.15
N GLN A 396 -7.36 -18.72 -7.49
CA GLN A 396 -7.30 -20.18 -7.58
C GLN A 396 -7.99 -20.74 -8.82
N THR A 397 -9.13 -20.17 -9.25
CA THR A 397 -9.93 -20.76 -10.34
C THR A 397 -9.73 -20.14 -11.71
N GLU A 398 -9.33 -18.87 -11.79
CA GLU A 398 -9.23 -18.10 -13.04
C GLU A 398 -7.85 -17.48 -13.28
N GLY A 399 -7.14 -17.11 -12.20
CA GLY A 399 -5.77 -16.58 -12.26
C GLY A 399 -5.66 -15.15 -11.73
N PHE A 400 -4.54 -14.50 -12.04
CA PHE A 400 -4.17 -13.16 -11.58
C PHE A 400 -3.24 -12.50 -12.61
N LYS A 401 -2.93 -11.22 -12.45
CA LYS A 401 -1.84 -10.55 -13.17
C LYS A 401 -0.77 -10.08 -12.18
N ASN A 402 0.47 -10.13 -12.64
CA ASN A 402 1.62 -9.57 -11.96
C ASN A 402 2.09 -8.37 -12.76
N VAL A 403 2.48 -7.32 -12.05
CA VAL A 403 2.92 -6.08 -12.67
C VAL A 403 4.16 -5.59 -11.95
N SER A 404 5.17 -5.20 -12.72
CA SER A 404 6.35 -4.47 -12.25
C SER A 404 6.31 -3.04 -12.77
N LEU A 405 6.48 -2.04 -11.90
CA LEU A 405 6.36 -0.62 -12.24
C LEU A 405 7.73 0.00 -12.50
N GLY A 406 8.22 -0.14 -13.75
CA GLY A 406 9.60 0.14 -14.14
C GLY A 406 10.06 1.57 -13.87
N ASN A 407 9.26 2.56 -14.26
CA ASN A 407 9.57 3.96 -13.99
C ASN A 407 9.55 4.35 -12.49
N VAL A 408 8.78 3.65 -11.66
CA VAL A 408 8.82 3.83 -10.20
C VAL A 408 10.12 3.27 -9.63
N LEU A 409 10.51 2.07 -10.08
CA LEU A 409 11.77 1.42 -9.69
C LEU A 409 12.99 2.29 -9.99
N ALA A 410 13.05 2.85 -11.21
CA ALA A 410 14.15 3.69 -11.65
C ALA A 410 14.40 4.88 -10.71
N VAL A 411 13.32 5.47 -10.18
CA VAL A 411 13.37 6.68 -9.35
C VAL A 411 13.57 6.35 -7.86
N ALA A 412 12.91 5.30 -7.37
CA ALA A 412 12.95 4.90 -5.97
C ALA A 412 14.38 4.57 -5.49
N TYR A 413 15.23 4.04 -6.36
CA TYR A 413 16.56 3.52 -6.00
C TYR A 413 17.74 4.37 -6.45
N ALA A 414 17.49 5.55 -7.04
CA ALA A 414 18.54 6.54 -7.26
C ALA A 414 19.03 7.10 -5.90
N THR A 415 20.05 6.48 -5.32
CA THR A 415 20.58 6.84 -4.00
C THR A 415 22.03 7.29 -4.10
N GLN A 416 22.38 8.30 -3.32
CA GLN A 416 23.76 8.79 -3.23
C GLN A 416 24.57 7.90 -2.27
N LYS A 417 25.88 7.78 -2.48
CA LYS A 417 26.73 6.83 -1.72
C LYS A 417 26.74 7.13 -0.23
N GLU A 418 26.79 8.39 0.14
CA GLU A 418 26.78 8.90 1.52
C GLU A 418 25.48 8.55 2.27
N LYS A 419 24.39 8.30 1.54
CA LYS A 419 23.07 7.95 2.05
C LYS A 419 22.89 6.44 2.34
N LEU A 420 23.86 5.62 1.96
CA LEU A 420 23.86 4.18 2.23
C LEU A 420 24.33 3.86 3.65
N THR A 421 23.44 4.07 4.61
CA THR A 421 23.66 3.73 6.02
C THR A 421 23.86 2.23 6.25
N PHE A 422 24.64 1.89 7.28
CA PHE A 422 24.86 0.53 7.80
C PHE A 422 25.60 -0.46 6.91
N LEU A 423 26.08 -0.02 5.74
CA LEU A 423 26.90 -0.83 4.83
C LEU A 423 28.38 -0.51 5.01
N GLU A 424 29.24 -1.51 4.80
CA GLU A 424 30.67 -1.30 4.67
C GLU A 424 31.01 -0.54 3.38
N GLU A 425 32.08 0.25 3.40
CA GLU A 425 32.50 1.04 2.22
C GLU A 425 32.74 0.18 0.98
N GLY A 426 33.25 -1.05 1.15
CA GLY A 426 33.48 -2.00 0.06
C GLY A 426 32.18 -2.48 -0.62
N ASP A 427 31.05 -2.46 0.08
CA ASP A 427 29.76 -2.89 -0.46
C ASP A 427 28.99 -1.77 -1.16
N LYS A 428 29.25 -0.50 -0.82
CA LYS A 428 28.41 0.63 -1.27
C LYS A 428 28.39 0.79 -2.79
N ASP A 429 29.55 0.74 -3.46
CA ASP A 429 29.61 0.90 -4.91
C ASP A 429 28.93 -0.27 -5.64
N LEU A 430 29.10 -1.48 -5.10
CA LEU A 430 28.43 -2.67 -5.62
C LEU A 430 26.92 -2.59 -5.42
N PHE A 431 26.49 -2.10 -4.25
CA PHE A 431 25.08 -1.88 -3.92
C PHE A 431 24.45 -0.88 -4.89
N ILE A 432 25.05 0.29 -5.13
CA ILE A 432 24.53 1.29 -6.08
C ILE A 432 24.37 0.68 -7.47
N LYS A 433 25.39 -0.04 -7.95
CA LYS A 433 25.38 -0.63 -9.30
C LYS A 433 24.28 -1.68 -9.46
N TRP A 434 24.12 -2.57 -8.48
CA TRP A 434 23.28 -3.76 -8.64
C TRP A 434 21.94 -3.69 -7.90
N LYS A 435 21.64 -2.64 -7.14
CA LYS A 435 20.37 -2.51 -6.41
C LYS A 435 19.14 -2.47 -7.33
N GLY A 436 19.25 -1.88 -8.51
CA GLY A 436 18.19 -1.91 -9.52
C GLY A 436 17.96 -3.32 -10.05
N PRO A 437 18.97 -3.93 -10.70
CA PRO A 437 18.88 -5.30 -11.23
C PRO A 437 18.49 -6.37 -10.20
N SER A 438 19.04 -6.32 -8.98
CA SER A 438 18.69 -7.28 -7.92
C SER A 438 17.25 -7.14 -7.47
N PHE A 439 16.72 -5.92 -7.49
CA PHE A 439 15.33 -5.67 -7.13
C PHE A 439 14.36 -6.07 -8.24
N GLU A 440 14.74 -5.92 -9.52
CA GLU A 440 13.94 -6.45 -10.63
C GLU A 440 13.77 -7.97 -10.52
N VAL A 441 14.85 -8.69 -10.19
CA VAL A 441 14.80 -10.14 -9.91
C VAL A 441 13.90 -10.43 -8.70
N GLN A 442 14.10 -9.70 -7.59
CA GLN A 442 13.33 -9.90 -6.36
C GLN A 442 11.82 -9.66 -6.59
N VAL A 443 11.43 -8.54 -7.22
CA VAL A 443 10.03 -8.24 -7.54
C VAL A 443 9.45 -9.28 -8.49
N GLY A 444 10.20 -9.65 -9.53
CA GLY A 444 9.78 -10.70 -10.46
C GLY A 444 9.40 -12.00 -9.76
N LEU A 445 10.27 -12.46 -8.86
CA LEU A 445 10.03 -13.68 -8.11
C LEU A 445 8.96 -13.50 -7.02
N HIS A 446 8.96 -12.37 -6.31
CA HIS A 446 8.03 -12.05 -5.24
C HIS A 446 6.58 -12.02 -5.74
N GLU A 447 6.31 -11.30 -6.83
CA GLU A 447 4.95 -11.21 -7.38
C GLU A 447 4.54 -12.56 -8.00
N LEU A 448 5.34 -13.12 -8.92
CA LEU A 448 4.92 -14.28 -9.69
C LEU A 448 4.94 -15.59 -8.90
N LEU A 449 6.06 -15.88 -8.23
CA LEU A 449 6.32 -17.18 -7.59
C LEU A 449 6.18 -17.08 -6.06
N GLY A 450 6.26 -15.89 -5.48
CA GLY A 450 5.85 -15.62 -4.11
C GLY A 450 4.33 -15.66 -4.02
N HIS A 451 3.64 -14.55 -4.23
CA HIS A 451 2.18 -14.45 -4.11
C HIS A 451 1.38 -15.37 -5.04
N GLY A 452 1.98 -15.78 -6.17
CA GLY A 452 1.33 -16.68 -7.11
C GLY A 452 1.34 -18.16 -6.73
N SER A 453 2.17 -18.58 -5.77
CA SER A 453 2.32 -19.97 -5.34
C SER A 453 1.58 -20.31 -4.05
N GLY A 454 1.44 -21.60 -3.78
CA GLY A 454 0.85 -22.15 -2.57
C GLY A 454 -0.67 -22.28 -2.65
N LYS A 455 -1.19 -23.34 -2.02
CA LYS A 455 -2.61 -23.71 -2.00
C LYS A 455 -3.22 -23.48 -0.62
N LEU A 456 -4.44 -22.94 -0.58
CA LEU A 456 -5.24 -22.92 0.65
C LEU A 456 -6.13 -24.18 0.70
N PHE A 457 -6.14 -24.87 1.83
CA PHE A 457 -7.03 -26.01 2.03
C PHE A 457 -8.41 -25.52 2.48
N VAL A 458 -9.43 -25.79 1.67
CA VAL A 458 -10.78 -25.25 1.86
C VAL A 458 -11.80 -26.37 1.90
N GLN A 459 -12.75 -26.24 2.82
CA GLN A 459 -13.99 -27.01 2.86
C GLN A 459 -15.16 -26.09 2.49
N ASP A 460 -15.89 -26.45 1.44
CA ASP A 460 -17.07 -25.71 1.03
C ASP A 460 -18.29 -25.97 1.95
N ASP A 461 -19.38 -25.22 1.74
CA ASP A 461 -20.61 -25.33 2.52
C ASP A 461 -21.30 -26.71 2.38
N MET A 462 -20.95 -27.49 1.34
CA MET A 462 -21.46 -28.84 1.12
C MET A 462 -20.56 -29.91 1.78
N GLY A 463 -19.50 -29.49 2.46
CA GLY A 463 -18.54 -30.36 3.14
C GLY A 463 -17.48 -30.95 2.21
N LYS A 464 -17.40 -30.53 0.95
CA LYS A 464 -16.41 -31.01 -0.02
C LYS A 464 -15.09 -30.25 0.16
N PHE A 465 -14.00 -31.01 0.15
CA PHE A 465 -12.64 -30.49 0.24
C PHE A 465 -12.05 -30.24 -1.14
N ASN A 466 -11.23 -29.19 -1.26
CA ASN A 466 -10.40 -28.95 -2.45
C ASN A 466 -9.06 -29.73 -2.42
N PHE A 467 -8.87 -30.64 -1.46
CA PHE A 467 -7.68 -31.48 -1.29
C PHE A 467 -8.05 -32.88 -0.78
N ASP A 468 -7.16 -33.85 -0.96
CA ASP A 468 -7.36 -35.25 -0.55
C ASP A 468 -6.89 -35.48 0.90
N GLN A 469 -7.82 -35.39 1.86
CA GLN A 469 -7.52 -35.57 3.29
C GLN A 469 -6.82 -36.89 3.64
N SER A 470 -7.00 -37.93 2.82
CA SER A 470 -6.38 -39.24 3.07
C SER A 470 -4.90 -39.30 2.66
N LYS A 471 -4.45 -38.35 1.83
CA LYS A 471 -3.11 -38.33 1.25
C LYS A 471 -2.25 -37.17 1.70
N VAL A 472 -2.84 -36.01 2.00
CA VAL A 472 -2.07 -34.82 2.36
C VAL A 472 -1.55 -34.96 3.79
N ILE A 473 -0.24 -35.15 3.91
CA ILE A 473 0.49 -35.21 5.17
C ILE A 473 1.14 -33.85 5.44
N ASN A 474 0.98 -33.36 6.66
CA ASN A 474 1.65 -32.15 7.12
C ASN A 474 3.15 -32.46 7.35
N PRO A 475 4.08 -31.85 6.60
CA PRO A 475 5.50 -32.19 6.65
C PRO A 475 6.18 -31.81 7.97
N GLU A 476 5.57 -30.93 8.77
CA GLU A 476 6.10 -30.53 10.09
C GLU A 476 5.74 -31.52 11.20
N THR A 477 4.63 -32.22 11.06
CA THR A 477 4.11 -33.13 12.10
C THR A 477 4.19 -34.60 11.71
N GLY A 478 4.25 -34.91 10.41
CA GLY A 478 4.13 -36.27 9.89
C GLY A 478 2.70 -36.82 9.91
N GLU A 479 1.71 -36.03 10.33
CA GLU A 479 0.31 -36.43 10.49
C GLU A 479 -0.58 -35.91 9.35
N PRO A 480 -1.76 -36.50 9.10
CA PRO A 480 -2.75 -35.95 8.19
C PRO A 480 -3.17 -34.52 8.56
N VAL A 481 -3.48 -33.69 7.56
CA VAL A 481 -3.97 -32.33 7.79
C VAL A 481 -5.29 -32.34 8.58
N SER A 482 -5.33 -31.60 9.68
CA SER A 482 -6.47 -31.55 10.62
C SER A 482 -7.20 -30.20 10.68
N SER A 483 -6.70 -29.18 9.96
CA SER A 483 -7.27 -27.83 9.92
C SER A 483 -7.31 -27.26 8.50
N TRP A 484 -8.29 -26.39 8.22
CA TRP A 484 -8.59 -25.82 6.90
C TRP A 484 -9.52 -24.60 7.02
N TYR A 485 -9.63 -23.82 5.94
CA TYR A 485 -10.61 -22.74 5.79
C TYR A 485 -12.02 -23.31 5.54
N ARG A 486 -13.05 -22.66 6.06
CA ARG A 486 -14.46 -23.10 5.94
C ARG A 486 -15.35 -22.00 5.36
N GLY A 487 -16.30 -22.38 4.52
CA GLY A 487 -17.34 -21.48 4.04
C GLY A 487 -16.75 -20.26 3.32
N SER A 488 -16.98 -19.05 3.86
CA SER A 488 -16.48 -17.79 3.31
C SER A 488 -15.25 -17.23 4.02
N GLU A 489 -14.57 -18.03 4.84
CA GLU A 489 -13.34 -17.61 5.50
C GLU A 489 -12.23 -17.36 4.47
N THR A 490 -11.51 -16.26 4.62
CA THR A 490 -10.40 -15.87 3.74
C THR A 490 -9.08 -15.84 4.51
N TRP A 491 -7.96 -15.70 3.79
CA TRP A 491 -6.66 -15.43 4.40
C TRP A 491 -6.74 -14.25 5.40
N ASP A 492 -7.27 -13.12 4.94
CA ASP A 492 -7.40 -11.89 5.72
C ASP A 492 -8.34 -12.07 6.92
N SER A 493 -9.49 -12.75 6.77
CA SER A 493 -10.41 -12.91 7.90
C SER A 493 -9.88 -13.86 8.99
N LYS A 494 -9.02 -14.82 8.61
CA LYS A 494 -8.38 -15.76 9.54
C LYS A 494 -7.16 -15.18 10.23
N PHE A 495 -6.19 -14.69 9.47
CA PHE A 495 -4.91 -14.24 10.01
C PHE A 495 -4.94 -12.78 10.48
N SER A 496 -5.96 -12.00 10.05
CA SER A 496 -6.26 -10.64 10.50
C SER A 496 -5.02 -9.75 10.58
N THR A 497 -4.63 -9.33 11.79
CA THR A 497 -3.58 -8.33 12.01
C THR A 497 -2.19 -8.74 11.51
N ILE A 498 -1.94 -10.02 11.26
CA ILE A 498 -0.66 -10.50 10.73
C ILE A 498 -0.75 -10.97 9.28
N ALA A 499 -1.95 -11.03 8.68
CA ALA A 499 -2.19 -11.59 7.36
C ALA A 499 -1.26 -10.97 6.30
N SER A 500 -1.25 -9.64 6.20
CA SER A 500 -0.41 -8.96 5.23
C SER A 500 1.08 -9.21 5.48
N SER A 501 1.61 -8.91 6.67
CA SER A 501 3.03 -9.05 6.97
C SER A 501 3.54 -10.48 6.79
N TYR A 502 2.74 -11.47 7.19
CA TYR A 502 3.09 -12.88 7.05
C TYR A 502 3.19 -13.27 5.57
N GLU A 503 2.23 -12.86 4.75
CA GLU A 503 2.24 -13.17 3.32
C GLU A 503 3.37 -12.46 2.58
N GLU A 504 3.65 -11.18 2.90
CA GLU A 504 4.81 -10.45 2.38
C GLU A 504 6.12 -11.17 2.72
N CYS A 505 6.24 -11.66 3.96
CA CYS A 505 7.42 -12.41 4.39
C CYS A 505 7.60 -13.69 3.60
N ARG A 506 6.51 -14.40 3.31
CA ARG A 506 6.55 -15.62 2.49
C ARG A 506 7.01 -15.29 1.07
N ALA A 507 6.44 -14.26 0.44
CA ALA A 507 6.79 -13.85 -0.92
C ALA A 507 8.23 -13.33 -1.03
N GLU A 508 8.70 -12.51 -0.09
CA GLU A 508 10.10 -12.06 -0.02
C GLU A 508 11.07 -13.25 0.16
N CYS A 509 10.72 -14.25 0.99
CA CYS A 509 11.51 -15.48 1.15
C CYS A 509 11.60 -16.29 -0.15
N VAL A 510 10.51 -16.41 -0.92
CA VAL A 510 10.53 -17.06 -2.23
C VAL A 510 11.51 -16.35 -3.17
N GLY A 511 11.48 -15.01 -3.20
CA GLY A 511 12.43 -14.22 -3.99
C GLY A 511 13.89 -14.50 -3.64
N LEU A 512 14.24 -14.48 -2.35
CA LEU A 512 15.61 -14.79 -1.90
C LEU A 512 16.03 -16.22 -2.21
N TYR A 513 15.09 -17.17 -2.10
CA TYR A 513 15.36 -18.58 -2.31
C TYR A 513 15.59 -18.91 -3.78
N LEU A 514 14.71 -18.41 -4.66
CA LEU A 514 14.77 -18.68 -6.11
C LEU A 514 15.77 -17.78 -6.86
N CYS A 515 16.19 -16.65 -6.30
CA CYS A 515 17.24 -15.83 -6.95
C CYS A 515 18.58 -16.57 -7.04
N LEU A 516 18.77 -17.65 -6.26
CA LEU A 516 19.94 -18.53 -6.33
C LEU A 516 19.94 -19.45 -7.56
N ASN A 517 18.81 -19.54 -8.27
CA ASN A 517 18.68 -20.37 -9.45
C ASN A 517 19.32 -19.66 -10.67
N LYS A 518 20.29 -20.33 -11.31
CA LYS A 518 21.02 -19.76 -12.46
C LYS A 518 20.13 -19.53 -13.69
N GLN A 519 19.11 -20.35 -13.91
CA GLN A 519 18.15 -20.15 -14.99
C GLN A 519 17.34 -18.88 -14.76
N VAL A 520 16.94 -18.61 -13.52
CA VAL A 520 16.26 -17.36 -13.15
C VAL A 520 17.16 -16.17 -13.49
N LEU A 521 18.41 -16.15 -13.03
CA LEU A 521 19.32 -15.03 -13.30
C LEU A 521 19.56 -14.82 -14.81
N SER A 522 19.70 -15.91 -15.58
CA SER A 522 19.84 -15.84 -17.04
C SER A 522 18.60 -15.29 -17.74
N ILE A 523 17.37 -15.58 -17.25
CA ILE A 523 16.13 -14.98 -17.76
C ILE A 523 16.14 -13.45 -17.61
N PHE A 524 16.72 -12.94 -16.52
CA PHE A 524 16.89 -11.51 -16.29
C PHE A 524 18.13 -10.92 -16.99
N GLY A 525 18.93 -11.74 -17.67
CA GLY A 525 20.09 -11.32 -18.44
C GLY A 525 21.37 -11.21 -17.61
N HIS A 526 21.47 -11.92 -16.49
CA HIS A 526 22.63 -11.93 -15.61
C HIS A 526 23.31 -13.30 -15.63
N GLU A 527 24.62 -13.33 -15.93
CA GLU A 527 25.44 -14.53 -15.96
C GLU A 527 26.79 -14.31 -15.28
N GLY A 528 27.46 -15.39 -14.89
CA GLY A 528 28.80 -15.33 -14.27
C GLY A 528 28.86 -14.44 -13.02
N GLN A 529 29.90 -13.60 -12.94
CA GLN A 529 30.14 -12.73 -11.79
C GLN A 529 29.01 -11.70 -11.57
N ASP A 530 28.40 -11.19 -12.63
CA ASP A 530 27.30 -10.24 -12.54
C ASP A 530 26.09 -10.90 -11.85
N ALA A 531 25.81 -12.16 -12.17
CA ALA A 531 24.75 -12.94 -11.51
C ALA A 531 25.05 -13.16 -10.01
N ASP A 532 26.30 -13.47 -9.68
CA ASP A 532 26.73 -13.65 -8.28
C ASP A 532 26.62 -12.35 -7.48
N ASP A 533 26.92 -11.19 -8.09
CA ASP A 533 26.78 -9.86 -7.49
C ASP A 533 25.32 -9.45 -7.31
N VAL A 534 24.46 -9.73 -8.29
CA VAL A 534 23.02 -9.53 -8.19
C VAL A 534 22.44 -10.31 -7.02
N VAL A 535 22.83 -11.59 -6.86
CA VAL A 535 22.43 -12.41 -5.70
C VAL A 535 22.91 -11.81 -4.40
N TYR A 536 24.20 -11.47 -4.31
CA TYR A 536 24.77 -10.92 -3.09
C TYR A 536 24.08 -9.62 -2.67
N ILE A 537 23.87 -8.69 -3.60
CA ILE A 537 23.21 -7.42 -3.32
C ILE A 537 21.72 -7.60 -3.01
N ASN A 538 21.05 -8.60 -3.58
CA ASN A 538 19.67 -8.92 -3.19
C ASN A 538 19.60 -9.32 -1.70
N TRP A 539 20.46 -10.25 -1.28
CA TRP A 539 20.52 -10.72 0.11
C TRP A 539 21.01 -9.63 1.07
N LEU A 540 22.02 -8.84 0.68
CA LEU A 540 22.51 -7.71 1.48
C LEU A 540 21.44 -6.62 1.65
N SER A 541 20.69 -6.33 0.59
CA SER A 541 19.56 -5.41 0.64
C SER A 541 18.47 -5.90 1.60
N MET A 542 18.19 -7.20 1.65
CA MET A 542 17.22 -7.78 2.56
C MET A 542 17.63 -7.61 4.03
N VAL A 543 18.86 -8.01 4.39
CA VAL A 543 19.32 -7.89 5.79
C VAL A 543 19.44 -6.43 6.24
N ARG A 544 19.88 -5.54 5.33
CA ARG A 544 19.87 -4.09 5.58
C ARG A 544 18.47 -3.55 5.81
N ALA A 545 17.53 -3.94 4.95
CA ALA A 545 16.14 -3.51 5.07
C ALA A 545 15.47 -4.06 6.35
N GLY A 546 15.87 -5.23 6.82
CA GLY A 546 15.42 -5.78 8.09
C GLY A 546 15.83 -4.91 9.29
N LEU A 547 17.05 -4.39 9.32
CA LEU A 547 17.49 -3.47 10.37
C LEU A 547 16.76 -2.13 10.26
N LEU A 548 16.70 -1.55 9.06
CA LEU A 548 15.95 -0.32 8.80
C LEU A 548 14.46 -0.46 9.18
N GLY A 549 13.94 -1.69 9.13
CA GLY A 549 12.59 -2.02 9.57
C GLY A 549 12.23 -1.52 10.96
N LEU A 550 13.20 -1.46 11.88
CA LEU A 550 12.98 -1.02 13.26
C LEU A 550 12.38 0.39 13.38
N GLU A 551 12.58 1.26 12.39
CA GLU A 551 11.91 2.57 12.31
C GLU A 551 10.38 2.42 12.44
N PHE A 552 9.83 1.37 11.84
CA PHE A 552 8.40 1.09 11.72
C PHE A 552 7.83 0.28 12.89
N TYR A 553 8.63 0.02 13.92
CA TYR A 553 8.16 -0.56 15.17
C TYR A 553 7.84 0.54 16.20
N THR A 554 6.73 0.41 16.93
CA THR A 554 6.34 1.27 18.07
C THR A 554 6.54 0.47 19.37
N PRO A 555 7.57 0.78 20.17
CA PRO A 555 7.83 0.07 21.43
C PRO A 555 6.67 0.13 22.43
N GLU A 556 6.02 1.29 22.55
CA GLU A 556 4.98 1.55 23.55
C GLU A 556 3.75 0.67 23.31
N SER A 557 3.35 0.50 22.05
CA SER A 557 2.22 -0.36 21.68
C SER A 557 2.64 -1.78 21.28
N LYS A 558 3.95 -2.07 21.21
CA LYS A 558 4.53 -3.32 20.66
C LYS A 558 3.95 -3.70 19.30
N ARG A 559 3.85 -2.71 18.39
CA ARG A 559 3.26 -2.91 17.05
C ARG A 559 4.22 -2.53 15.96
N TRP A 560 4.18 -3.32 14.89
CA TRP A 560 4.69 -2.93 13.60
C TRP A 560 3.65 -2.11 12.85
N ARG A 561 4.10 -1.03 12.20
CA ARG A 561 3.26 -0.09 11.45
C ARG A 561 3.38 -0.27 9.93
N GLN A 562 4.20 -1.21 9.46
CA GLN A 562 4.37 -1.49 8.04
C GLN A 562 4.71 -2.98 7.83
N ALA A 563 3.87 -3.66 7.04
CA ALA A 563 3.89 -5.11 6.85
C ALA A 563 5.20 -5.65 6.23
N HIS A 564 5.71 -5.01 5.17
CA HIS A 564 6.93 -5.45 4.49
C HIS A 564 8.17 -5.26 5.38
N MET A 565 8.23 -4.22 6.20
CA MET A 565 9.34 -3.93 7.10
C MET A 565 9.36 -4.89 8.29
N GLN A 566 8.18 -5.28 8.79
CA GLN A 566 8.07 -6.38 9.74
C GLN A 566 8.55 -7.70 9.11
N ALA A 567 8.11 -8.01 7.89
CA ALA A 567 8.56 -9.18 7.15
C ALA A 567 10.09 -9.23 6.96
N ARG A 568 10.71 -8.12 6.53
CA ARG A 568 12.16 -8.02 6.35
C ARG A 568 12.92 -8.16 7.67
N PHE A 569 12.38 -7.62 8.76
CA PHE A 569 12.94 -7.83 10.10
C PHE A 569 12.86 -9.30 10.54
N VAL A 570 11.73 -9.97 10.28
CA VAL A 570 11.57 -11.41 10.53
C VAL A 570 12.61 -12.21 9.75
N ILE A 571 12.81 -11.90 8.47
CA ILE A 571 13.83 -12.57 7.63
C ILE A 571 15.24 -12.33 8.19
N LEU A 572 15.58 -11.09 8.56
CA LEU A 572 16.86 -10.80 9.22
C LEU A 572 17.05 -11.65 10.48
N ARG A 573 16.02 -11.79 11.31
CA ARG A 573 16.06 -12.59 12.55
C ARG A 573 16.24 -14.08 12.27
N VAL A 574 15.64 -14.62 11.21
CA VAL A 574 15.85 -16.01 10.76
C VAL A 574 17.30 -16.22 10.32
N LEU A 575 17.87 -15.28 9.55
CA LEU A 575 19.26 -15.39 9.07
C LEU A 575 20.29 -15.21 10.20
N LEU A 576 20.00 -14.38 11.20
CA LEU A 576 20.81 -14.26 12.41
C LEU A 576 20.74 -15.53 13.27
N GLU A 577 19.55 -16.13 13.42
CA GLU A 577 19.38 -17.40 14.17
C GLU A 577 20.13 -18.56 13.50
N ALA A 578 20.25 -18.56 12.17
CA ALA A 578 21.03 -19.57 11.44
C ALA A 578 22.50 -19.60 11.86
N GLY A 579 23.06 -18.49 12.34
CA GLY A 579 24.42 -18.42 12.86
C GLY A 579 25.50 -18.64 11.79
N GLU A 580 26.55 -19.37 12.15
CA GLU A 580 27.71 -19.70 11.30
C GLU A 580 28.43 -18.49 10.70
N GLY A 581 28.20 -17.29 11.22
CA GLY A 581 28.74 -16.04 10.69
C GLY A 581 28.22 -15.70 9.29
N LEU A 582 26.99 -16.10 8.95
CA LEU A 582 26.34 -15.69 7.70
C LEU A 582 26.05 -14.18 7.69
N VAL A 583 25.40 -13.68 8.74
CA VAL A 583 25.06 -12.27 8.92
C VAL A 583 25.72 -11.76 10.20
N GLY A 584 26.46 -10.67 10.11
CA GLY A 584 26.96 -9.92 11.26
C GLY A 584 26.16 -8.64 11.46
N LEU A 585 25.96 -8.26 12.72
CA LEU A 585 25.32 -7.02 13.12
C LEU A 585 26.05 -6.44 14.32
N GLU A 586 26.78 -5.35 14.10
CA GLU A 586 27.63 -4.70 15.08
C GLU A 586 27.19 -3.25 15.31
N GLU A 587 27.20 -2.81 16.57
CA GLU A 587 27.04 -1.39 16.91
C GLU A 587 28.40 -0.71 16.84
N VAL A 588 28.49 0.39 16.09
CA VAL A 588 29.73 1.13 15.85
C VAL A 588 29.51 2.62 16.11
N THR A 589 30.58 3.40 16.06
CA THR A 589 30.49 4.87 16.08
C THR A 589 30.73 5.38 14.67
N GLY A 590 29.81 6.20 14.15
CA GLY A 590 29.94 6.81 12.84
C GLY A 590 31.05 7.85 12.80
N GLU A 591 31.44 8.27 11.59
CA GLU A 591 32.49 9.29 11.39
C GLU A 591 32.14 10.65 12.02
N ASP A 592 30.84 10.92 12.22
CA ASP A 592 30.32 12.09 12.92
C ASP A 592 30.33 11.98 14.45
N GLY A 593 30.89 10.90 15.00
CA GLY A 593 30.98 10.64 16.43
C GLY A 593 29.67 10.18 17.09
N LYS A 594 28.60 9.95 16.31
CA LYS A 594 27.29 9.51 16.82
C LYS A 594 27.13 7.99 16.70
N PRO A 595 26.18 7.38 17.45
CA PRO A 595 25.86 5.95 17.31
C PRO A 595 25.57 5.56 15.86
N ASP A 596 26.09 4.41 15.43
CA ASP A 596 25.87 3.83 14.12
C ASP A 596 25.86 2.29 14.22
N ALA A 597 25.57 1.60 13.13
CA ALA A 597 25.61 0.15 13.06
C ALA A 597 26.28 -0.33 11.77
N ARG A 598 26.71 -1.58 11.75
CA ARG A 598 27.30 -2.22 10.58
C ARG A 598 26.69 -3.58 10.38
N ILE A 599 26.22 -3.83 9.16
CA ILE A 599 25.79 -5.14 8.70
C ILE A 599 26.86 -5.73 7.80
N THR A 600 27.20 -6.99 8.04
CA THR A 600 28.07 -7.78 7.17
C THR A 600 27.33 -9.02 6.70
N LEU A 601 27.60 -9.46 5.47
CA LEU A 601 27.02 -10.66 4.87
C LEU A 601 28.12 -11.50 4.23
N ASP A 602 28.28 -12.75 4.67
CA ASP A 602 29.25 -13.66 4.10
C ASP A 602 28.69 -14.32 2.83
N ARG A 603 29.15 -13.83 1.67
CA ARG A 603 28.74 -14.31 0.34
C ARG A 603 28.88 -15.82 0.19
N SER A 604 29.94 -16.42 0.75
CA SER A 604 30.23 -17.86 0.60
C SER A 604 29.22 -18.76 1.32
N LYS A 605 28.50 -18.21 2.31
CA LYS A 605 27.54 -18.93 3.15
C LYS A 605 26.09 -18.76 2.70
N ILE A 606 25.81 -17.88 1.75
CA ILE A 606 24.47 -17.73 1.17
C ILE A 606 23.93 -19.08 0.65
N PRO A 607 24.63 -19.83 -0.23
CA PRO A 607 24.08 -21.07 -0.79
C PRO A 607 24.03 -22.24 0.20
N THR A 608 24.76 -22.18 1.31
CA THR A 608 24.93 -23.31 2.26
C THR A 608 24.20 -23.11 3.58
N VAL A 609 24.32 -21.93 4.20
CA VAL A 609 23.67 -21.60 5.48
C VAL A 609 22.37 -20.85 5.22
N GLY A 610 22.44 -19.77 4.45
CA GLY A 610 21.30 -18.88 4.19
C GLY A 610 20.15 -19.62 3.49
N LYS A 611 20.46 -20.32 2.39
CA LYS A 611 19.47 -21.11 1.64
C LYS A 611 18.75 -22.13 2.53
N ASN A 612 19.48 -22.85 3.38
CA ASN A 612 18.91 -23.87 4.26
C ASN A 612 18.05 -23.27 5.39
N ALA A 613 18.41 -22.09 5.90
CA ALA A 613 17.59 -21.35 6.85
C ALA A 613 16.26 -20.91 6.21
N ILE A 614 16.32 -20.28 5.03
CA ILE A 614 15.14 -19.85 4.30
C ILE A 614 14.28 -21.04 3.87
N HIS A 615 14.87 -22.16 3.42
CA HIS A 615 14.15 -23.38 3.06
C HIS A 615 13.23 -23.86 4.21
N ARG A 616 13.80 -24.05 5.40
CA ARG A 616 13.05 -24.54 6.58
C ARG A 616 11.99 -23.54 7.03
N PHE A 617 12.33 -22.25 7.03
CA PHE A 617 11.42 -21.19 7.44
C PHE A 617 10.23 -21.06 6.47
N LEU A 618 10.50 -21.04 5.17
CA LEU A 618 9.50 -20.90 4.12
C LEU A 618 8.55 -22.10 4.04
N CYS A 619 9.04 -23.33 4.26
CA CYS A 619 8.18 -24.51 4.37
C CYS A 619 7.14 -24.35 5.50
N LYS A 620 7.59 -23.96 6.70
CA LYS A 620 6.71 -23.68 7.84
C LYS A 620 5.68 -22.60 7.53
N LEU A 621 6.11 -21.50 6.89
CA LEU A 621 5.18 -20.43 6.51
C LEU A 621 4.04 -20.95 5.63
N GLN A 622 4.39 -21.73 4.61
CA GLN A 622 3.39 -22.28 3.69
C GLN A 622 2.46 -23.28 4.39
N VAL A 623 3.00 -24.13 5.27
CA VAL A 623 2.21 -25.14 5.99
C VAL A 623 1.12 -24.48 6.83
N PHE A 624 1.46 -23.53 7.69
CA PHE A 624 0.46 -22.84 8.53
C PHE A 624 -0.55 -22.06 7.70
N LYS A 625 -0.10 -21.41 6.61
CA LYS A 625 -0.99 -20.70 5.67
C LYS A 625 -2.01 -21.66 5.05
N SER A 626 -1.55 -22.77 4.50
CA SER A 626 -2.40 -23.76 3.81
C SER A 626 -3.43 -24.39 4.73
N THR A 627 -3.05 -24.71 5.96
CA THR A 627 -3.90 -25.42 6.93
C THR A 627 -4.78 -24.49 7.77
N ALA A 628 -4.77 -23.18 7.53
CA ALA A 628 -5.48 -22.19 8.35
C ALA A 628 -5.14 -22.26 9.86
N ASP A 629 -3.92 -22.69 10.21
CA ASP A 629 -3.46 -22.77 11.60
C ASP A 629 -2.96 -21.40 12.07
N VAL A 630 -3.91 -20.57 12.51
CA VAL A 630 -3.66 -19.20 12.95
C VAL A 630 -2.87 -19.16 14.26
N GLU A 631 -3.13 -20.08 15.19
CA GLU A 631 -2.45 -20.10 16.49
C GLU A 631 -0.98 -20.48 16.33
N GLY A 632 -0.70 -21.56 15.59
CA GLY A 632 0.65 -21.99 15.27
C GLY A 632 1.39 -20.97 14.41
N GLY A 633 0.74 -20.47 13.35
CA GLY A 633 1.30 -19.46 12.46
C GLY A 633 1.66 -18.16 13.19
N ARG A 634 0.79 -17.66 14.08
CA ARG A 634 1.04 -16.46 14.87
C ARG A 634 2.17 -16.66 15.87
N ALA A 635 2.16 -17.76 16.63
CA ALA A 635 3.23 -18.06 17.58
C ALA A 635 4.60 -18.17 16.87
N PHE A 636 4.64 -18.81 15.71
CA PHE A 636 5.84 -18.95 14.90
C PHE A 636 6.34 -17.60 14.37
N TYR A 637 5.45 -16.78 13.81
CA TYR A 637 5.82 -15.48 13.23
C TYR A 637 6.23 -14.47 14.31
N ASP A 638 5.48 -14.40 15.42
CA ASP A 638 5.73 -13.49 16.54
C ASP A 638 7.07 -13.75 17.22
N LYS A 639 7.54 -15.02 17.25
CA LYS A 639 8.89 -15.37 17.73
C LYS A 639 9.96 -14.54 17.02
N TYR A 640 9.85 -14.37 15.71
CA TYR A 640 10.84 -13.64 14.91
C TYR A 640 10.54 -12.15 14.83
N SER A 641 9.27 -11.72 14.83
CA SER A 641 8.92 -10.30 14.76
C SER A 641 9.03 -9.56 16.10
N THR A 642 9.27 -10.26 17.21
CA THR A 642 9.49 -9.65 18.52
C THR A 642 10.76 -8.81 18.54
N VAL A 643 10.64 -7.55 18.96
CA VAL A 643 11.75 -6.61 19.17
C VAL A 643 12.02 -6.48 20.66
N SER A 644 13.21 -6.90 21.10
CA SER A 644 13.63 -6.88 22.51
C SER A 644 14.99 -6.22 22.71
N ASP A 645 15.24 -5.75 23.92
CA ASP A 645 16.55 -5.33 24.42
C ASP A 645 17.38 -6.50 24.96
N THR A 646 16.75 -7.65 25.21
CA THR A 646 17.39 -8.89 25.63
C THR A 646 17.75 -9.78 24.44
N GLY A 647 18.87 -10.50 24.53
CA GLY A 647 19.32 -11.49 23.53
C GLY A 647 20.72 -11.20 23.02
N ALA A 648 21.08 -11.77 21.86
CA ALA A 648 22.38 -11.56 21.22
C ALA A 648 22.58 -10.12 20.71
N HIS A 649 21.48 -9.42 20.37
CA HIS A 649 21.51 -8.02 19.96
C HIS A 649 20.40 -7.25 20.68
N ASN A 650 20.68 -6.01 21.07
CA ASN A 650 19.70 -5.10 21.65
C ASN A 650 18.99 -4.33 20.52
N PHE A 651 17.89 -4.89 20.02
CA PHE A 651 17.17 -4.30 18.88
C PHE A 651 16.42 -3.01 19.26
N LEU A 652 16.08 -2.80 20.54
CA LEU A 652 15.51 -1.54 20.99
C LEU A 652 16.52 -0.40 20.95
N ARG A 653 17.78 -0.64 21.31
CA ARG A 653 18.87 0.34 21.18
C ARG A 653 19.25 0.56 19.72
N LEU A 654 19.35 -0.51 18.93
CA LEU A 654 19.59 -0.38 17.48
C LEU A 654 18.49 0.42 16.78
N ARG A 655 17.23 0.33 17.25
CA ARG A 655 16.15 1.18 16.75
C ARG A 655 16.43 2.65 16.95
N GLU A 656 16.99 3.07 18.09
CA GLU A 656 17.37 4.46 18.33
C GLU A 656 18.43 4.92 17.32
N THR A 657 19.41 4.07 17.04
CA THR A 657 20.41 4.31 15.99
C THR A 657 19.78 4.40 14.60
N VAL A 658 18.84 3.50 14.27
CA VAL A 658 18.10 3.53 13.00
C VAL A 658 17.32 4.84 12.86
N LEU A 659 16.61 5.28 13.90
CA LEU A 659 15.88 6.54 13.87
C LEU A 659 16.79 7.77 13.76
N LEU A 660 18.00 7.70 14.34
CA LEU A 660 19.00 8.75 14.25
C LEU A 660 19.58 8.87 12.83
N ARG A 661 19.72 7.74 12.13
CA ARG A 661 20.33 7.62 10.79
C ARG A 661 19.30 7.50 9.65
N LYS A 662 18.00 7.60 9.96
CA LYS A 662 16.93 7.38 8.98
C LYS A 662 16.98 8.43 7.87
N GLU A 663 16.51 8.03 6.70
CA GLU A 663 16.27 8.94 5.60
C GLU A 663 14.78 8.98 5.28
N ALA A 664 14.25 10.17 5.03
CA ALA A 664 12.87 10.31 4.62
C ALA A 664 12.66 9.69 3.24
N ARG A 665 11.63 8.84 3.13
CA ARG A 665 11.24 8.25 1.84
C ARG A 665 10.91 9.33 0.83
N LYS A 666 11.36 9.15 -0.42
CA LYS A 666 11.09 10.08 -1.50
C LYS A 666 9.60 10.18 -1.82
N MET A 667 9.17 11.36 -2.29
CA MET A 667 7.86 11.56 -2.88
C MET A 667 7.94 11.57 -4.41
N PHE A 668 6.83 11.24 -5.06
CA PHE A 668 6.73 11.20 -6.51
C PHE A 668 5.82 12.30 -7.03
N VAL A 669 6.28 13.01 -8.06
CA VAL A 669 5.45 13.91 -8.85
C VAL A 669 4.94 13.14 -10.06
N GLN A 670 3.62 13.12 -10.24
CA GLN A 670 2.98 12.44 -11.35
C GLN A 670 2.45 13.45 -12.37
N ALA A 671 2.59 13.13 -13.66
CA ALA A 671 2.07 13.94 -14.74
C ALA A 671 0.53 14.07 -14.70
N ASN A 672 0.02 15.05 -15.43
CA ASN A 672 -1.40 15.18 -15.77
C ASN A 672 -1.61 14.87 -17.26
N THR A 673 -2.84 14.54 -17.63
CA THR A 673 -3.26 14.48 -19.05
C THR A 673 -4.36 15.52 -19.29
N ARG A 674 -4.27 16.25 -20.40
CA ARG A 674 -5.21 17.32 -20.75
C ARG A 674 -5.75 17.13 -22.16
N ILE A 675 -7.06 17.26 -22.32
CA ILE A 675 -7.69 17.29 -23.64
C ILE A 675 -7.46 18.67 -24.27
N SER A 676 -6.94 18.66 -25.49
CA SER A 676 -6.65 19.82 -26.34
C SER A 676 -7.20 19.54 -27.73
N GLY A 677 -8.44 20.02 -27.98
CA GLY A 677 -9.21 19.64 -29.17
C GLY A 677 -9.51 18.14 -29.19
N ASP A 678 -9.13 17.47 -30.28
CA ASP A 678 -9.30 16.02 -30.45
C ASP A 678 -8.08 15.20 -29.94
N SER A 679 -7.12 15.85 -29.28
CA SER A 679 -5.89 15.23 -28.80
C SER A 679 -5.76 15.28 -27.27
N VAL A 680 -4.91 14.40 -26.72
CA VAL A 680 -4.56 14.40 -25.30
C VAL A 680 -3.07 14.70 -25.17
N GLU A 681 -2.76 15.72 -24.39
CA GLU A 681 -1.40 16.16 -24.08
C GLU A 681 -0.98 15.67 -22.69
N LEU A 682 0.31 15.35 -22.54
CA LEU A 682 0.93 15.05 -21.24
C LEU A 682 1.46 16.36 -20.65
N VAL A 683 1.12 16.65 -19.40
CA VAL A 683 1.59 17.81 -18.67
C VAL A 683 2.52 17.34 -17.55
N GLU A 684 3.79 17.67 -17.69
CA GLU A 684 4.85 17.27 -16.76
C GLU A 684 5.18 18.38 -15.77
N TYR A 685 5.74 17.98 -14.63
CA TYR A 685 6.05 18.86 -13.51
C TYR A 685 7.45 18.55 -12.99
N GLU A 686 8.10 19.57 -12.44
CA GLU A 686 9.41 19.41 -11.79
C GLU A 686 9.34 18.45 -10.59
N GLY A 687 10.40 17.68 -10.36
CA GLY A 687 10.59 16.86 -9.15
C GLY A 687 10.90 17.70 -7.91
N SER A 688 9.99 18.59 -7.52
CA SER A 688 10.12 19.49 -6.37
C SER A 688 8.80 19.57 -5.59
N ALA A 689 8.82 20.11 -4.35
CA ALA A 689 7.60 20.27 -3.55
C ALA A 689 6.61 21.21 -4.26
N ALA A 690 7.11 22.29 -4.86
CA ALA A 690 6.33 23.20 -5.69
C ALA A 690 5.76 22.49 -6.93
N GLY A 691 6.55 21.66 -7.61
CA GLY A 691 6.09 20.85 -8.75
C GLY A 691 4.97 19.87 -8.37
N LEU A 692 5.09 19.20 -7.22
CA LEU A 692 4.06 18.31 -6.69
C LEU A 692 2.76 19.07 -6.41
N ILE A 693 2.83 20.20 -5.70
CA ILE A 693 1.68 21.07 -5.41
C ILE A 693 0.99 21.53 -6.69
N ARG A 694 1.76 21.99 -7.69
CA ARG A 694 1.22 22.39 -8.99
C ARG A 694 0.51 21.25 -9.70
N SER A 695 1.10 20.04 -9.67
CA SER A 695 0.49 18.86 -10.29
C SER A 695 -0.88 18.53 -9.72
N PHE A 696 -1.13 18.80 -8.44
CA PHE A 696 -2.43 18.60 -7.80
C PHE A 696 -3.39 19.76 -8.03
N THR A 697 -2.90 21.00 -7.98
CA THR A 697 -3.71 22.20 -8.20
C THR A 697 -4.28 22.23 -9.62
N GLU A 698 -3.51 21.76 -10.60
CA GLU A 698 -3.93 21.67 -12.01
C GLU A 698 -4.77 20.42 -12.32
N ARG A 699 -4.86 19.44 -11.40
CA ARG A 699 -5.49 18.13 -11.62
C ARG A 699 -7.01 18.16 -11.68
N PHE A 700 -7.62 19.08 -10.95
CA PHE A 700 -9.07 19.11 -10.69
C PHE A 700 -9.70 20.47 -11.05
N GLN A 701 -9.17 21.18 -12.04
CA GLN A 701 -9.58 22.56 -12.32
C GLN A 701 -11.05 22.69 -12.79
N ASP A 702 -11.56 21.71 -13.53
CA ASP A 702 -12.88 21.79 -14.17
C ASP A 702 -14.05 21.84 -13.16
N ASP A 703 -13.87 21.24 -11.99
CA ASP A 703 -14.93 20.96 -11.00
C ASP A 703 -14.49 21.17 -9.55
N ALA A 704 -13.46 21.99 -9.37
CA ALA A 704 -12.75 22.14 -8.10
C ALA A 704 -13.67 22.57 -6.93
N GLU A 705 -14.55 23.55 -7.14
CA GLU A 705 -15.46 24.05 -6.08
C GLU A 705 -16.49 22.98 -5.67
N GLN A 706 -16.96 22.18 -6.62
CA GLN A 706 -17.88 21.08 -6.37
C GLN A 706 -17.19 19.97 -5.56
N LEU A 707 -15.95 19.64 -5.91
CA LEU A 707 -15.12 18.68 -5.18
C LEU A 707 -14.84 19.11 -3.75
N GLU A 708 -14.50 20.37 -3.53
CA GLU A 708 -14.24 20.86 -2.19
C GLU A 708 -15.50 20.79 -1.33
N SER A 709 -16.62 21.26 -1.88
CA SER A 709 -17.89 21.30 -1.15
C SER A 709 -18.35 19.90 -0.72
N GLY A 710 -18.27 18.90 -1.59
CA GLY A 710 -18.68 17.53 -1.22
C GLY A 710 -17.72 16.86 -0.23
N LEU A 711 -16.41 17.13 -0.31
CA LEU A 711 -15.44 16.60 0.66
C LEU A 711 -15.73 17.17 2.05
N LEU A 712 -16.02 18.47 2.14
CA LEU A 712 -16.39 19.12 3.39
C LEU A 712 -17.75 18.63 3.92
N GLU A 713 -18.75 18.41 3.05
CA GLU A 713 -20.05 17.86 3.46
C GLU A 713 -19.90 16.47 4.09
N LEU A 714 -19.13 15.58 3.45
CA LEU A 714 -18.87 14.24 3.98
C LEU A 714 -18.10 14.26 5.29
N SER A 715 -17.02 15.04 5.34
CA SER A 715 -16.20 15.22 6.54
C SER A 715 -17.08 15.68 7.71
N LYS A 716 -17.93 16.69 7.48
CA LYS A 716 -18.87 17.22 8.47
C LYS A 716 -19.93 16.20 8.90
N GLN A 717 -20.44 15.39 7.98
CA GLN A 717 -21.45 14.37 8.29
C GLN A 717 -20.92 13.32 9.27
N ASP A 718 -19.66 12.92 9.12
CA ASP A 718 -19.06 11.88 9.94
C ASP A 718 -18.30 12.42 11.17
N ALA A 719 -18.02 13.73 11.25
CA ALA A 719 -17.27 14.35 12.35
C ALA A 719 -17.68 13.86 13.77
N PRO A 720 -18.97 13.71 14.13
CA PRO A 720 -19.37 13.22 15.45
C PRO A 720 -18.88 11.79 15.79
N CYS A 721 -18.41 11.02 14.81
CA CYS A 721 -17.92 9.66 15.00
C CYS A 721 -16.54 9.60 15.67
N TRP A 722 -15.81 10.71 15.76
CA TRP A 722 -14.46 10.78 16.34
C TRP A 722 -14.31 11.83 17.45
N CYS A 723 -15.42 12.44 17.86
CA CYS A 723 -15.48 13.36 18.99
C CYS A 723 -15.50 12.65 20.34
#